data_AF-A0A1W2EQP3-F1
#
_entry.id   AF-A0A1W2EQP3-F1
#
_cell.length_a   1.000
_cell.length_b   1.000
_cell.length_c   1.000
_cell.angle_alpha   90.00
_cell.angle_beta   90.00
_cell.angle_gamma   90.00
#
_symmetry.space_group_name_H-M   'P 1'
#
loop_
_entity.id
_entity.type
_entity.pdbx_description
1 polymer ?
#
loop_
_entity_poly.entity_id
_entity_poly.type
_entity_poly.pdbx_seq_one_letter_code
_entity_poly.pdbx_strand_id
1 'polypeptide(L)'
;MTNIKFMGFKVRSSDTINGVTVAAWQDIADTGRTIWDQDPSPEVSVRINTQRSDHRVAPEAMFCDLTLKGFETNTLPEGRYDRSYHDKYVWWDYGEGYTFSSPTNVLSLDAADGGARTNSRYSRGPLGSHVFRTPGMYTVRVAVLEPSSGKWGYASVTLTVGDPDTFHAGTATLFVDTTGVYANAPAGAQTFTSITSAFTALDKATTPHRIVLERDQTHTVTSLLLFRPPSHANGVSLRLEARQGLGQKPIVTPSVGFSSEILIYDNSLRDAKGIDSGTVFAGIEFQGLWDVTNETGTQINCLNFPEEGAANVVIDDCEFSNWALTLYLNGTTPNRLIALNDLSISDWGDYGMLDNSRSLLAIMGCGIIQNPNAQAGGPKDGTHNAHGPLRIAEPTKTNIWACDLFSSTGWSNYNSIRAVQTALRWNTSAPVTGAKLNLQGCALESAYMTLLVQAQNTGNPRDLVNALVEGNILVAGFQARSVIETCYGGTTARNNTLIFANTARDSRPIGGLNLPKYGFFYFHGGSSGNIDNETTPIRLYNNTLVNLTDAVAPVFSDAIGFRLVAEANNLVHEPNIETPNTPYAPLVEIPAFSCRYIGYRDEKTPFDATYATPVDSAALWVPQLGSSALGAALVQPDASVDFRGALRPEPPSIGALEAD
;
A
#
# COMPACT_ATOMS: atom_id res chain seq x y z
N MET A 1 -17.43 -12.57 -27.71
CA MET A 1 -16.21 -11.76 -27.96
C MET A 1 -15.58 -11.32 -26.67
N THR A 2 -14.28 -11.04 -26.74
CA THR A 2 -13.36 -10.70 -25.65
C THR A 2 -13.17 -9.18 -25.54
N ASN A 3 -14.26 -8.46 -25.27
CA ASN A 3 -14.54 -7.76 -24.01
C ASN A 3 -13.26 -7.49 -23.10
N ILE A 4 -13.17 -6.37 -22.34
CA ILE A 4 -12.16 -6.12 -21.23
C ILE A 4 -12.80 -6.05 -19.81
N LYS A 5 -12.35 -6.89 -18.86
CA LYS A 5 -12.87 -7.00 -17.49
C LYS A 5 -12.50 -5.74 -16.68
N PHE A 6 -13.48 -5.03 -16.15
CA PHE A 6 -13.24 -4.01 -15.12
C PHE A 6 -13.51 -4.64 -13.75
N MET A 7 -12.53 -4.54 -12.84
CA MET A 7 -12.63 -5.10 -11.48
C MET A 7 -13.78 -4.43 -10.74
N GLY A 8 -14.84 -5.21 -10.50
CA GLY A 8 -15.98 -4.79 -9.69
C GLY A 8 -17.34 -5.13 -10.26
N PHE A 9 -17.46 -5.50 -11.53
CA PHE A 9 -18.75 -5.88 -12.07
C PHE A 9 -19.18 -7.30 -11.68
N LYS A 10 -20.29 -7.43 -10.93
CA LYS A 10 -20.98 -8.71 -10.71
C LYS A 10 -21.30 -9.34 -12.06
N VAL A 11 -20.96 -10.62 -12.20
CA VAL A 11 -21.36 -11.49 -13.31
C VAL A 11 -22.78 -11.16 -13.78
N ARG A 12 -22.94 -10.66 -15.02
CA ARG A 12 -24.24 -10.38 -15.72
C ARG A 12 -24.99 -9.06 -15.44
N SER A 13 -24.44 -8.06 -14.75
CA SER A 13 -25.05 -6.71 -14.80
C SER A 13 -24.76 -5.97 -16.13
N SER A 14 -25.56 -4.98 -16.49
CA SER A 14 -25.20 -4.00 -17.52
C SER A 14 -25.90 -2.71 -17.18
N ASP A 15 -25.18 -1.59 -17.18
CA ASP A 15 -25.75 -0.31 -16.79
C ASP A 15 -25.53 0.74 -17.86
N THR A 16 -26.46 1.67 -18.02
CA THR A 16 -26.37 2.71 -19.06
C THR A 16 -26.30 4.08 -18.41
N ILE A 17 -25.13 4.71 -18.47
CA ILE A 17 -24.90 6.05 -17.94
C ILE A 17 -24.90 7.03 -19.13
N ASN A 18 -25.88 7.93 -19.19
CA ASN A 18 -25.97 8.96 -20.24
C ASN A 18 -25.85 8.42 -21.68
N GLY A 19 -26.43 7.26 -21.95
CA GLY A 19 -26.41 6.61 -23.27
C GLY A 19 -25.18 5.73 -23.54
N VAL A 20 -24.24 5.62 -22.59
CA VAL A 20 -23.11 4.68 -22.65
C VAL A 20 -23.43 3.45 -21.81
N THR A 21 -23.68 2.32 -22.45
CA THR A 21 -23.88 1.04 -21.76
C THR A 21 -22.53 0.42 -21.35
N VAL A 22 -22.32 0.26 -20.06
CA VAL A 22 -21.20 -0.45 -19.44
C VAL A 22 -21.71 -1.79 -18.92
N ALA A 23 -21.40 -2.87 -19.65
CA ALA A 23 -21.81 -4.22 -19.27
C ALA A 23 -20.79 -4.88 -18.32
N ALA A 24 -21.32 -5.56 -17.30
CA ALA A 24 -20.59 -6.58 -16.56
C ALA A 24 -20.33 -7.82 -17.38
N TRP A 25 -19.26 -8.46 -17.00
CA TRP A 25 -18.45 -9.10 -17.98
C TRP A 25 -18.45 -10.60 -17.84
N GLN A 26 -19.65 -11.16 -17.92
CA GLN A 26 -19.81 -12.61 -18.09
C GLN A 26 -20.85 -13.02 -19.13
N ASP A 27 -21.71 -12.15 -19.66
CA ASP A 27 -22.66 -12.52 -20.73
C ASP A 27 -22.71 -11.46 -21.86
N ILE A 28 -21.65 -11.35 -22.68
CA ILE A 28 -21.81 -10.84 -24.05
C ILE A 28 -21.49 -11.95 -25.05
N ALA A 29 -22.57 -12.55 -25.53
CA ALA A 29 -22.62 -13.12 -26.85
C ALA A 29 -22.55 -11.99 -27.91
N ASP A 30 -21.60 -12.13 -28.84
CA ASP A 30 -21.74 -11.80 -30.26
C ASP A 30 -21.96 -10.36 -30.81
N THR A 31 -21.28 -9.29 -30.31
CA THR A 31 -21.10 -8.02 -31.09
C THR A 31 -19.67 -7.50 -31.43
N GLY A 32 -18.60 -7.79 -30.67
CA GLY A 32 -17.21 -7.65 -31.16
C GLY A 32 -16.47 -6.36 -30.81
N ARG A 33 -17.07 -5.43 -30.06
CA ARG A 33 -16.49 -4.12 -29.72
C ARG A 33 -16.29 -3.98 -28.22
N THR A 34 -15.18 -3.34 -27.81
CA THR A 34 -14.78 -3.03 -26.43
C THR A 34 -14.79 -1.51 -26.20
N ILE A 35 -14.60 -1.05 -24.95
CA ILE A 35 -14.42 0.40 -24.66
C ILE A 35 -13.24 1.01 -25.43
N TRP A 36 -12.23 0.19 -25.77
CA TRP A 36 -11.08 0.62 -26.57
C TRP A 36 -11.43 0.74 -28.07
N ASP A 37 -12.59 0.21 -28.50
CA ASP A 37 -13.10 0.27 -29.88
C ASP A 37 -14.20 1.34 -30.05
N GLN A 38 -14.43 2.14 -29.01
CA GLN A 38 -15.33 3.29 -29.01
C GLN A 38 -14.51 4.57 -29.09
N ASP A 39 -15.06 5.59 -29.76
CA ASP A 39 -14.43 6.90 -29.77
C ASP A 39 -14.58 7.55 -28.39
N PRO A 40 -13.51 8.15 -27.84
CA PRO A 40 -13.63 8.92 -26.60
C PRO A 40 -14.60 10.09 -26.81
N SER A 41 -15.08 10.67 -25.70
CA SER A 41 -15.91 11.87 -25.79
C SER A 41 -15.19 12.98 -26.57
N PRO A 42 -15.92 13.81 -27.36
CA PRO A 42 -15.29 14.89 -28.12
C PRO A 42 -14.39 15.77 -27.25
N GLU A 43 -13.23 16.14 -27.80
CA GLU A 43 -12.21 17.00 -27.15
C GLU A 43 -11.51 16.39 -25.91
N VAL A 44 -11.93 15.21 -25.44
CA VAL A 44 -11.28 14.51 -24.34
C VAL A 44 -9.96 13.91 -24.81
N SER A 45 -8.89 14.17 -24.06
CA SER A 45 -7.64 13.42 -24.19
C SER A 45 -7.13 12.94 -22.84
N VAL A 46 -6.68 11.69 -22.84
CA VAL A 46 -6.01 11.04 -21.71
C VAL A 46 -4.58 10.73 -22.17
N ARG A 47 -3.61 11.01 -21.30
CA ARG A 47 -2.21 10.63 -21.52
C ARG A 47 -1.70 9.89 -20.29
N ILE A 48 -1.06 8.75 -20.53
CA ILE A 48 -0.28 8.01 -19.52
C ILE A 48 1.12 8.61 -19.50
N ASN A 49 1.55 9.15 -18.36
CA ASN A 49 2.96 9.49 -18.15
C ASN A 49 3.61 8.34 -17.36
N THR A 50 4.71 7.81 -17.86
CA THR A 50 5.35 6.62 -17.30
C THR A 50 6.72 6.95 -16.73
N GLN A 51 7.02 6.46 -15.53
CA GLN A 51 8.37 6.36 -14.99
C GLN A 51 8.78 4.88 -14.94
N ARG A 52 9.98 4.59 -15.44
CA ARG A 52 10.58 3.25 -15.54
C ARG A 52 12.09 3.35 -15.36
N SER A 53 12.75 2.21 -15.10
CA SER A 53 14.22 2.10 -15.20
C SER A 53 14.71 2.23 -16.66
N ASP A 54 15.96 2.62 -16.88
CA ASP A 54 16.55 2.52 -18.24
C ASP A 54 17.01 1.09 -18.56
N HIS A 55 17.24 0.23 -17.56
CA HIS A 55 17.54 -1.20 -17.76
C HIS A 55 16.42 -1.90 -18.52
N ARG A 56 15.16 -1.67 -18.12
CA ARG A 56 13.97 -2.25 -18.75
C ARG A 56 14.00 -3.78 -18.83
N VAL A 57 14.36 -4.43 -17.74
CA VAL A 57 14.54 -5.90 -17.65
C VAL A 57 13.66 -6.45 -16.54
N ALA A 58 12.93 -7.54 -16.80
CA ALA A 58 12.07 -8.20 -15.82
C ALA A 58 12.88 -8.69 -14.59
N PRO A 59 12.37 -8.64 -13.35
CA PRO A 59 11.16 -7.94 -12.99
C PRO A 59 11.36 -6.42 -13.12
N GLU A 60 10.46 -5.75 -13.83
CA GLU A 60 10.57 -4.32 -14.14
C GLU A 60 9.38 -3.56 -13.56
N ALA A 61 9.66 -2.51 -12.78
CA ALA A 61 8.61 -1.62 -12.29
C ALA A 61 8.24 -0.52 -13.29
N MET A 62 6.95 -0.18 -13.29
CA MET A 62 6.41 0.99 -13.94
C MET A 62 5.51 1.75 -12.97
N PHE A 63 5.67 3.06 -12.93
CA PHE A 63 4.76 3.97 -12.23
C PHE A 63 4.12 4.92 -13.23
N CYS A 64 2.83 5.19 -13.03
CA CYS A 64 2.01 5.98 -13.93
C CYS A 64 1.29 7.08 -13.19
N ASP A 65 1.25 8.25 -13.82
CA ASP A 65 0.21 9.25 -13.56
C ASP A 65 -0.47 9.66 -14.87
N LEU A 66 -1.47 10.53 -14.74
CA LEU A 66 -2.32 10.94 -15.85
C LEU A 66 -2.22 12.43 -16.13
N THR A 67 -2.25 12.79 -17.41
CA THR A 67 -2.62 14.13 -17.86
C THR A 67 -3.96 14.06 -18.59
N LEU A 68 -4.94 14.78 -18.07
CA LEU A 68 -6.32 14.82 -18.56
C LEU A 68 -6.63 16.18 -19.18
N LYS A 69 -7.26 16.19 -20.35
CA LYS A 69 -7.81 17.39 -21.01
C LYS A 69 -9.21 17.12 -21.57
N GLY A 70 -10.01 18.17 -21.72
CA GLY A 70 -11.37 18.10 -22.29
C GLY A 70 -12.46 17.65 -21.31
N PHE A 71 -12.09 17.26 -20.09
CA PHE A 71 -13.01 17.02 -18.97
C PHE A 71 -13.43 18.35 -18.34
N GLU A 72 -14.49 18.35 -17.53
CA GLU A 72 -14.86 19.50 -16.70
C GLU A 72 -13.79 19.79 -15.65
N THR A 73 -13.18 18.74 -15.09
CA THR A 73 -12.02 18.87 -14.21
C THR A 73 -10.80 18.22 -14.86
N ASN A 74 -9.89 19.05 -15.36
CA ASN A 74 -8.64 18.64 -15.98
C ASN A 74 -7.49 18.57 -14.96
N THR A 75 -6.43 17.84 -15.31
CA THR A 75 -5.23 17.76 -14.46
C THR A 75 -4.61 19.13 -14.28
N LEU A 76 -4.29 19.47 -13.03
CA LEU A 76 -3.62 20.71 -12.68
C LEU A 76 -2.11 20.51 -12.47
N PRO A 77 -1.31 21.58 -12.57
CA PRO A 77 0.11 21.53 -12.20
C PRO A 77 0.33 21.05 -10.76
N GLU A 78 1.51 20.48 -10.49
CA GLU A 78 1.93 20.08 -9.15
C GLU A 78 1.92 21.26 -8.17
N GLY A 79 1.80 20.97 -6.86
CA GLY A 79 1.70 21.99 -5.82
C GLY A 79 0.30 22.57 -5.60
N ARG A 80 -0.73 22.04 -6.27
CA ARG A 80 -2.12 22.52 -6.18
C ARG A 80 -3.08 21.40 -5.81
N TYR A 81 -4.23 21.78 -5.25
CA TYR A 81 -5.38 20.87 -5.15
C TYR A 81 -5.90 20.56 -6.56
N ASP A 82 -5.85 19.29 -6.95
CA ASP A 82 -6.19 18.78 -8.28
C ASP A 82 -7.53 18.06 -8.20
N ARG A 83 -8.62 18.77 -8.50
CA ARG A 83 -9.98 18.22 -8.48
C ARG A 83 -10.13 16.98 -9.39
N SER A 84 -9.37 16.90 -10.48
CA SER A 84 -9.40 15.74 -11.38
C SER A 84 -8.88 14.45 -10.72
N TYR A 85 -8.07 14.59 -9.67
CA TYR A 85 -7.58 13.45 -8.87
C TYR A 85 -8.69 12.79 -8.06
N HIS A 86 -9.74 13.54 -7.72
CA HIS A 86 -10.83 13.10 -6.83
C HIS A 86 -12.11 12.73 -7.59
N ASP A 87 -12.39 13.43 -8.69
CA ASP A 87 -13.70 13.41 -9.37
C ASP A 87 -13.72 12.50 -10.61
N LYS A 88 -12.85 11.49 -10.63
CA LYS A 88 -12.71 10.57 -11.75
C LYS A 88 -12.75 9.13 -11.27
N TYR A 89 -13.29 8.27 -12.11
CA TYR A 89 -13.00 6.84 -12.05
C TYR A 89 -11.93 6.54 -13.09
N VAL A 90 -10.91 5.83 -12.63
CA VAL A 90 -9.73 5.50 -13.42
C VAL A 90 -9.48 4.02 -13.23
N TRP A 91 -9.37 3.32 -14.35
CA TRP A 91 -9.14 1.88 -14.37
C TRP A 91 -7.93 1.56 -15.23
N TRP A 92 -7.00 0.80 -14.66
CA TRP A 92 -5.78 0.37 -15.33
C TRP A 92 -5.87 -1.09 -15.79
N ASP A 93 -5.31 -1.39 -16.95
CA ASP A 93 -5.02 -2.74 -17.44
C ASP A 93 -3.56 -2.76 -17.91
N TYR A 94 -2.70 -3.50 -17.22
CA TYR A 94 -1.27 -3.53 -17.51
C TYR A 94 -0.88 -4.52 -18.60
N GLY A 95 -1.80 -5.37 -19.05
CA GLY A 95 -1.56 -6.38 -20.08
C GLY A 95 -0.84 -7.66 -19.61
N GLU A 96 -0.15 -7.62 -18.47
CA GLU A 96 0.36 -8.80 -17.74
C GLU A 96 -0.44 -8.99 -16.46
N GLY A 97 -0.61 -10.23 -15.98
CA GLY A 97 -1.28 -10.51 -14.71
C GLY A 97 -0.73 -11.73 -13.99
N TYR A 98 -0.74 -11.64 -12.68
CA TYR A 98 -0.49 -12.71 -11.71
C TYR A 98 -1.34 -12.45 -10.47
N THR A 99 -1.45 -13.43 -9.58
CA THR A 99 -2.17 -13.28 -8.32
C THR A 99 -1.19 -12.91 -7.23
N PHE A 100 -1.47 -11.82 -6.49
CA PHE A 100 -0.74 -11.51 -5.25
C PHE A 100 -1.01 -12.60 -4.22
N SER A 101 0.02 -13.01 -3.51
CA SER A 101 -0.04 -14.10 -2.53
C SER A 101 0.16 -13.62 -1.09
N SER A 102 0.86 -12.50 -0.91
CA SER A 102 1.20 -11.97 0.41
C SER A 102 0.06 -11.31 1.22
N PRO A 103 -0.96 -10.64 0.63
CA PRO A 103 -1.91 -9.84 1.40
C PRO A 103 -3.09 -10.71 1.85
N THR A 104 -2.87 -11.59 2.83
CA THR A 104 -3.81 -12.66 3.24
C THR A 104 -5.23 -12.18 3.60
N ASN A 105 -5.40 -11.01 4.22
CA ASN A 105 -6.73 -10.45 4.49
C ASN A 105 -7.40 -9.88 3.24
N VAL A 106 -6.63 -9.39 2.26
CA VAL A 106 -7.19 -8.95 0.97
C VAL A 106 -7.64 -10.16 0.14
N LEU A 107 -6.88 -11.28 0.18
CA LEU A 107 -7.29 -12.56 -0.40
C LEU A 107 -8.60 -13.07 0.21
N SER A 108 -8.71 -13.03 1.54
CA SER A 108 -9.94 -13.40 2.25
C SER A 108 -11.11 -12.49 1.88
N LEU A 109 -10.86 -11.19 1.80
CA LEU A 109 -11.85 -10.19 1.40
C LEU A 109 -12.30 -10.42 -0.06
N ASP A 110 -11.40 -10.73 -1.00
CA ASP A 110 -11.76 -11.09 -2.39
C ASP A 110 -12.65 -12.35 -2.42
N ALA A 111 -12.36 -13.34 -1.58
CA ALA A 111 -13.19 -14.54 -1.45
C ALA A 111 -14.58 -14.22 -0.87
N ALA A 112 -14.69 -13.23 0.01
CA ALA A 112 -15.94 -12.84 0.67
C ALA A 112 -16.89 -12.05 -0.24
N ASP A 113 -16.38 -11.11 -1.06
CA ASP A 113 -17.20 -10.21 -1.89
C ASP A 113 -17.13 -10.50 -3.40
N GLY A 114 -16.37 -11.50 -3.82
CA GLY A 114 -16.13 -11.81 -5.24
C GLY A 114 -15.26 -10.78 -5.95
N GLY A 115 -14.52 -9.98 -5.19
CA GLY A 115 -13.55 -9.01 -5.65
C GLY A 115 -12.41 -9.65 -6.44
N ALA A 116 -11.63 -8.80 -7.08
CA ALA A 116 -10.46 -9.22 -7.86
C ALA A 116 -9.22 -8.38 -7.51
N ARG A 117 -9.18 -7.80 -6.31
CA ARG A 117 -8.12 -6.87 -5.87
C ARG A 117 -6.73 -7.51 -5.99
N THR A 118 -6.66 -8.82 -5.81
CA THR A 118 -5.43 -9.62 -5.87
C THR A 118 -4.93 -9.94 -7.28
N ASN A 119 -5.66 -9.59 -8.34
CA ASN A 119 -5.19 -9.71 -9.70
C ASN A 119 -4.32 -8.50 -10.08
N SER A 120 -3.00 -8.71 -10.17
CA SER A 120 -2.02 -7.64 -10.42
C SER A 120 -2.22 -6.93 -11.76
N ARG A 121 -2.92 -7.55 -12.72
CA ARG A 121 -3.18 -6.96 -14.03
C ARG A 121 -3.95 -5.65 -13.99
N TYR A 122 -4.75 -5.47 -12.95
CA TYR A 122 -5.69 -4.39 -12.88
C TYR A 122 -5.49 -3.60 -11.59
N SER A 123 -5.74 -2.30 -11.66
CA SER A 123 -5.84 -1.46 -10.48
C SER A 123 -6.80 -0.30 -10.76
N ARG A 124 -7.06 0.52 -9.75
CA ARG A 124 -7.94 1.67 -9.82
C ARG A 124 -7.29 2.91 -9.24
N GLY A 125 -7.81 4.06 -9.65
CA GLY A 125 -7.41 5.37 -9.14
C GLY A 125 -6.43 6.11 -10.06
N PRO A 126 -6.19 7.40 -9.77
CA PRO A 126 -5.47 8.32 -10.65
C PRO A 126 -3.96 8.03 -10.78
N LEU A 127 -3.42 7.14 -9.94
CA LEU A 127 -2.06 6.63 -10.03
C LEU A 127 -2.11 5.15 -10.38
N GLY A 128 -1.27 4.72 -11.31
CA GLY A 128 -1.12 3.32 -11.68
C GLY A 128 0.28 2.84 -11.39
N SER A 129 0.45 1.57 -11.04
CA SER A 129 1.77 0.95 -10.95
C SER A 129 1.66 -0.54 -11.21
N HIS A 130 2.74 -1.13 -11.73
CA HIS A 130 2.84 -2.57 -12.00
C HIS A 130 4.30 -3.02 -11.96
N VAL A 131 4.54 -4.27 -11.59
CA VAL A 131 5.83 -4.94 -11.81
C VAL A 131 5.64 -6.04 -12.85
N PHE A 132 6.32 -5.88 -13.99
CA PHE A 132 6.33 -6.86 -15.07
C PHE A 132 7.29 -8.00 -14.72
N ARG A 133 6.77 -9.18 -14.36
CA ARG A 133 7.58 -10.33 -13.92
C ARG A 133 8.22 -11.09 -15.07
N THR A 134 7.61 -11.01 -16.26
CA THR A 134 8.07 -11.74 -17.44
C THR A 134 8.62 -10.80 -18.52
N PRO A 135 9.58 -11.27 -19.35
CA PRO A 135 9.99 -10.55 -20.54
C PRO A 135 8.90 -10.58 -21.59
N GLY A 136 8.71 -9.47 -22.31
CA GLY A 136 7.66 -9.42 -23.32
C GLY A 136 7.31 -8.02 -23.80
N MET A 137 6.33 -7.96 -24.70
CA MET A 137 5.70 -6.73 -25.12
C MET A 137 4.33 -6.64 -24.47
N TYR A 138 4.08 -5.56 -23.73
CA TYR A 138 2.83 -5.34 -23.01
C TYR A 138 2.16 -4.07 -23.48
N THR A 139 0.84 -4.07 -23.50
CA THR A 139 0.02 -2.87 -23.76
C THR A 139 -0.64 -2.46 -22.46
N VAL A 140 -0.11 -1.39 -21.86
CA VAL A 140 -0.74 -0.76 -20.70
C VAL A 140 -1.82 0.19 -21.20
N ARG A 141 -3.00 0.09 -20.59
CA ARG A 141 -4.18 0.88 -20.96
C ARG A 141 -4.80 1.50 -19.72
N VAL A 142 -5.42 2.66 -19.91
CA VAL A 142 -6.20 3.34 -18.89
C VAL A 142 -7.49 3.86 -19.48
N ALA A 143 -8.60 3.66 -18.77
CA ALA A 143 -9.88 4.28 -19.06
C ALA A 143 -10.22 5.27 -17.93
N VAL A 144 -10.80 6.41 -18.29
CA VAL A 144 -11.16 7.49 -17.37
C VAL A 144 -12.60 7.91 -17.63
N LEU A 145 -13.42 7.96 -16.58
CA LEU A 145 -14.79 8.46 -16.59
C LEU A 145 -14.92 9.65 -15.63
N GLU A 146 -15.50 10.76 -16.10
CA GLU A 146 -15.97 11.88 -15.30
C GLU A 146 -17.46 11.73 -15.02
N PRO A 147 -17.87 11.45 -13.77
CA PRO A 147 -19.26 11.16 -13.47
C PRO A 147 -20.17 12.36 -13.68
N SER A 148 -19.69 13.57 -13.34
CA SER A 148 -20.49 14.80 -13.40
C SER A 148 -20.99 15.13 -14.81
N SER A 149 -20.21 14.80 -15.83
CA SER A 149 -20.53 15.09 -17.24
C SER A 149 -20.86 13.83 -18.05
N GLY A 150 -20.56 12.64 -17.53
CA GLY A 150 -20.53 11.40 -18.30
C GLY A 150 -19.41 11.34 -19.34
N LYS A 151 -18.52 12.34 -19.42
CA LYS A 151 -17.39 12.33 -20.35
C LYS A 151 -16.44 11.21 -19.99
N TRP A 152 -15.98 10.51 -21.01
CA TRP A 152 -15.00 9.45 -20.84
C TRP A 152 -13.92 9.53 -21.92
N GLY A 153 -12.76 8.96 -21.61
CA GLY A 153 -11.66 8.81 -22.55
C GLY A 153 -10.71 7.71 -22.12
N TYR A 154 -9.75 7.39 -22.97
CA TYR A 154 -8.79 6.35 -22.69
C TYR A 154 -7.44 6.63 -23.34
N ALA A 155 -6.42 5.91 -22.89
CA ALA A 155 -5.09 5.93 -23.48
C ALA A 155 -4.44 4.55 -23.40
N SER A 156 -3.44 4.33 -24.26
CA SER A 156 -2.62 3.14 -24.24
C SER A 156 -1.16 3.47 -24.52
N VAL A 157 -0.24 2.73 -23.90
CA VAL A 157 1.18 2.73 -24.20
C VAL A 157 1.65 1.29 -24.35
N THR A 158 2.40 1.01 -25.41
CA THR A 158 3.07 -0.27 -25.59
C THR A 158 4.49 -0.16 -25.08
N LEU A 159 4.92 -1.15 -24.31
CA LEU A 159 6.24 -1.22 -23.74
C LEU A 159 6.86 -2.60 -23.95
N THR A 160 8.19 -2.61 -24.05
CA THR A 160 9.01 -3.83 -24.08
C THR A 160 9.73 -3.98 -22.76
N VAL A 161 9.70 -5.19 -22.21
CA VAL A 161 10.44 -5.64 -21.03
C VAL A 161 11.42 -6.70 -21.50
N GLY A 162 12.71 -6.46 -21.25
CA GLY A 162 13.81 -7.33 -21.64
C GLY A 162 13.95 -8.55 -20.74
N ASP A 163 14.63 -9.55 -21.29
CA ASP A 163 14.95 -10.80 -20.62
C ASP A 163 16.23 -10.69 -19.78
N PRO A 164 16.18 -10.94 -18.45
CA PRO A 164 17.36 -10.87 -17.60
C PRO A 164 18.44 -11.88 -17.96
N ASP A 165 18.08 -13.05 -18.49
CA ASP A 165 19.06 -14.06 -18.91
C ASP A 165 19.84 -13.62 -20.14
N THR A 166 19.20 -12.85 -21.02
CA THR A 166 19.85 -12.24 -22.18
C THR A 166 20.66 -11.01 -21.78
N PHE A 167 20.11 -10.12 -20.94
CA PHE A 167 20.77 -8.88 -20.55
C PHE A 167 22.01 -9.10 -19.67
N HIS A 168 21.98 -10.10 -18.79
CA HIS A 168 23.08 -10.48 -17.91
C HIS A 168 23.74 -11.81 -18.31
N ALA A 169 23.84 -12.12 -19.60
CA ALA A 169 24.39 -13.38 -20.08
C ALA A 169 25.88 -13.59 -19.74
N GLY A 170 26.30 -14.85 -19.69
CA GLY A 170 27.71 -15.23 -19.50
C GLY A 170 28.29 -14.66 -18.22
N THR A 171 29.44 -13.99 -18.32
CA THR A 171 30.18 -13.49 -17.15
C THR A 171 29.47 -12.35 -16.42
N ALA A 172 28.39 -11.80 -16.98
CA ALA A 172 27.55 -10.80 -16.30
C ALA A 172 26.61 -11.41 -15.24
N THR A 173 26.50 -12.74 -15.19
CA THR A 173 25.82 -13.47 -14.10
C THR A 173 26.84 -14.02 -13.10
N LEU A 174 26.62 -13.70 -11.82
CA LEU A 174 27.34 -14.19 -10.66
C LEU A 174 26.46 -15.22 -9.94
N PHE A 175 26.67 -16.50 -10.22
CA PHE A 175 25.87 -17.59 -9.66
C PHE A 175 26.45 -18.07 -8.32
N VAL A 176 25.60 -18.21 -7.30
CA VAL A 176 26.00 -18.60 -5.95
C VAL A 176 25.36 -19.91 -5.56
N ASP A 177 26.19 -20.91 -5.27
CA ASP A 177 25.79 -22.20 -4.71
C ASP A 177 26.73 -22.56 -3.55
N THR A 178 26.18 -22.61 -2.34
CA THR A 178 26.94 -22.86 -1.09
C THR A 178 27.60 -24.24 -1.03
N THR A 179 27.14 -25.20 -1.83
CA THR A 179 27.70 -26.55 -1.94
C THR A 179 28.87 -26.64 -2.92
N GLY A 180 29.03 -25.63 -3.78
CA GLY A 180 29.98 -25.63 -4.88
C GLY A 180 29.58 -26.48 -6.09
N VAL A 181 28.30 -26.88 -6.19
CA VAL A 181 27.77 -27.72 -7.28
C VAL A 181 26.99 -26.89 -8.31
N TYR A 182 27.68 -26.40 -9.34
CA TYR A 182 27.11 -25.41 -10.28
C TYR A 182 26.35 -26.02 -11.46
N ALA A 183 25.64 -27.13 -11.27
CA ALA A 183 24.93 -27.82 -12.36
C ALA A 183 23.81 -26.97 -12.99
N ASN A 184 23.24 -26.05 -12.21
CA ASN A 184 22.15 -25.16 -12.65
C ASN A 184 22.64 -23.74 -13.00
N ALA A 185 23.96 -23.50 -12.99
CA ALA A 185 24.49 -22.18 -13.32
C ALA A 185 24.26 -21.87 -14.81
N PRO A 186 23.83 -20.64 -15.16
CA PRO A 186 23.75 -20.22 -16.55
C PRO A 186 25.09 -20.39 -17.27
N ALA A 187 25.03 -20.70 -18.57
CA ALA A 187 26.24 -20.93 -19.36
C ALA A 187 27.18 -19.71 -19.32
N GLY A 188 28.42 -19.93 -18.89
CA GLY A 188 29.44 -18.89 -18.78
C GLY A 188 29.33 -17.99 -17.55
N ALA A 189 28.41 -18.26 -16.62
CA ALA A 189 28.32 -17.55 -15.35
C ALA A 189 29.60 -17.71 -14.53
N GLN A 190 29.94 -16.65 -13.78
CA GLN A 190 30.94 -16.75 -12.72
C GLN A 190 30.32 -17.44 -11.52
N THR A 191 31.04 -18.35 -10.87
CA THR A 191 30.49 -19.22 -9.82
C THR A 191 31.14 -18.95 -8.47
N PHE A 192 30.34 -18.87 -7.40
CA PHE A 192 30.80 -18.58 -6.05
C PHE A 192 30.13 -19.51 -5.02
N THR A 193 30.82 -19.80 -3.92
CA THR A 193 30.26 -20.52 -2.77
C THR A 193 29.68 -19.61 -1.69
N SER A 194 29.83 -18.29 -1.83
CA SER A 194 29.26 -17.33 -0.87
C SER A 194 28.76 -16.07 -1.56
N ILE A 195 27.68 -15.51 -1.02
CA ILE A 195 27.12 -14.24 -1.48
C ILE A 195 28.10 -13.08 -1.27
N THR A 196 28.90 -13.10 -0.19
CA THR A 196 29.93 -12.09 0.07
C THR A 196 30.99 -12.05 -1.02
N SER A 197 31.43 -13.21 -1.53
CA SER A 197 32.37 -13.25 -2.66
C SER A 197 31.75 -12.74 -3.96
N ALA A 198 30.47 -13.07 -4.22
CA ALA A 198 29.76 -12.53 -5.38
C ALA A 198 29.57 -11.01 -5.29
N PHE A 199 29.22 -10.46 -4.12
CA PHE A 199 29.18 -9.01 -3.89
C PHE A 199 30.53 -8.34 -4.11
N THR A 200 31.63 -8.97 -3.69
CA THR A 200 32.98 -8.46 -3.94
C THR A 200 33.31 -8.40 -5.44
N ALA A 201 32.76 -9.31 -6.24
CA ALA A 201 32.89 -9.27 -7.69
C ALA A 201 31.98 -8.20 -8.31
N LEU A 202 30.74 -8.08 -7.82
CA LEU A 202 29.78 -7.06 -8.24
C LEU A 202 30.29 -5.63 -7.99
N ASP A 203 30.93 -5.38 -6.84
CA ASP A 203 31.51 -4.09 -6.46
C ASP A 203 32.66 -3.63 -7.39
N LYS A 204 33.22 -4.55 -8.17
CA LYS A 204 34.26 -4.27 -9.18
C LYS A 204 33.72 -4.21 -10.61
N ALA A 205 32.44 -4.53 -10.80
CA ALA A 205 31.83 -4.54 -12.12
C ALA A 205 31.71 -3.12 -12.68
N THR A 206 32.10 -2.96 -13.95
CA THR A 206 31.97 -1.68 -14.67
C THR A 206 30.74 -1.62 -15.58
N THR A 207 30.04 -2.74 -15.70
CA THR A 207 28.82 -2.95 -16.50
C THR A 207 27.74 -3.61 -15.63
N PRO A 208 26.45 -3.56 -16.01
CA PRO A 208 25.40 -4.24 -15.28
C PRO A 208 25.68 -5.75 -15.09
N HIS A 209 25.60 -6.22 -13.85
CA HIS A 209 25.72 -7.63 -13.47
C HIS A 209 24.54 -8.00 -12.56
N ARG A 210 24.28 -9.31 -12.42
CA ARG A 210 23.34 -9.83 -11.44
C ARG A 210 23.96 -10.94 -10.60
N ILE A 211 23.48 -11.08 -9.38
CA ILE A 211 23.75 -12.23 -8.51
C ILE A 211 22.51 -13.14 -8.55
N VAL A 212 22.70 -14.42 -8.86
CA VAL A 212 21.66 -15.45 -8.87
C VAL A 212 21.97 -16.46 -7.77
N LEU A 213 21.04 -16.65 -6.84
CA LEU A 213 21.16 -17.58 -5.73
C LEU A 213 20.48 -18.92 -6.05
N GLU A 214 21.16 -20.03 -5.80
CA GLU A 214 20.56 -21.35 -5.89
C GLU A 214 19.45 -21.52 -4.84
N ARG A 215 18.34 -22.18 -5.23
CA ARG A 215 17.18 -22.41 -4.35
C ARG A 215 17.48 -23.47 -3.29
N ASP A 216 16.63 -23.51 -2.26
CA ASP A 216 16.75 -24.46 -1.15
C ASP A 216 18.07 -24.37 -0.35
N GLN A 217 18.68 -23.18 -0.34
CA GLN A 217 19.95 -22.92 0.37
C GLN A 217 19.85 -21.72 1.31
N THR A 218 20.66 -21.75 2.37
CA THR A 218 20.84 -20.64 3.30
C THR A 218 22.22 -20.01 3.07
N HIS A 219 22.23 -18.71 2.78
CA HIS A 219 23.42 -17.89 2.59
C HIS A 219 23.67 -17.05 3.84
N THR A 220 24.58 -17.52 4.70
CA THR A 220 24.99 -16.77 5.89
C THR A 220 25.98 -15.66 5.53
N VAL A 221 25.67 -14.43 5.95
CA VAL A 221 26.47 -13.23 5.72
C VAL A 221 27.19 -12.83 7.01
N THR A 222 28.50 -12.66 6.95
CA THR A 222 29.34 -12.37 8.14
C THR A 222 29.72 -10.90 8.30
N SER A 223 29.49 -10.08 7.27
CA SER A 223 29.77 -8.64 7.27
C SER A 223 28.81 -7.88 6.36
N LEU A 224 28.68 -6.57 6.55
CA LEU A 224 27.91 -5.67 5.68
C LEU A 224 28.17 -5.95 4.20
N LEU A 225 27.10 -6.14 3.43
CA LEU A 225 27.12 -6.18 1.97
C LEU A 225 26.90 -4.77 1.43
N LEU A 226 28.00 -4.03 1.34
CA LEU A 226 28.02 -2.70 0.73
C LEU A 226 28.18 -2.85 -0.78
N PHE A 227 27.27 -2.25 -1.54
CA PHE A 227 27.42 -2.10 -2.99
C PHE A 227 27.76 -0.65 -3.33
N ARG A 228 28.94 -0.43 -3.92
CA ARG A 228 29.42 0.87 -4.35
C ARG A 228 30.22 0.71 -5.65
N PRO A 229 29.57 0.80 -6.83
CA PRO A 229 30.24 0.53 -8.08
C PRO A 229 31.40 1.51 -8.32
N PRO A 230 32.42 1.13 -9.11
CA PRO A 230 33.55 2.00 -9.42
C PRO A 230 33.08 3.32 -10.06
N SER A 231 33.79 4.41 -9.81
CA SER A 231 33.40 5.77 -10.28
C SER A 231 33.33 5.96 -11.81
N HIS A 232 33.83 5.00 -12.57
CA HIS A 232 33.82 4.98 -14.04
C HIS A 232 32.86 3.91 -14.59
N ALA A 233 32.11 3.23 -13.72
CA ALA A 233 31.14 2.24 -14.13
C ALA A 233 29.90 2.92 -14.73
N ASN A 234 29.29 2.28 -15.72
CA ASN A 234 28.13 2.80 -16.43
C ASN A 234 26.97 1.82 -16.34
N GLY A 235 25.81 2.29 -15.86
CA GLY A 235 24.58 1.50 -15.79
C GLY A 235 24.62 0.30 -14.84
N VAL A 236 25.46 0.31 -13.79
CA VAL A 236 25.53 -0.84 -12.87
C VAL A 236 24.27 -0.92 -12.00
N SER A 237 23.78 -2.14 -11.80
CA SER A 237 22.69 -2.46 -10.88
C SER A 237 23.15 -3.28 -9.69
N LEU A 238 22.49 -3.08 -8.55
CA LEU A 238 22.46 -4.09 -7.49
C LEU A 238 21.30 -5.04 -7.77
N ARG A 239 21.58 -6.16 -8.45
CA ARG A 239 20.56 -7.18 -8.72
C ARG A 239 20.89 -8.46 -8.00
N LEU A 240 19.99 -8.89 -7.12
CA LEU A 240 20.08 -10.15 -6.37
C LEU A 240 18.75 -10.89 -6.52
N GLU A 241 18.78 -12.08 -7.09
CA GLU A 241 17.56 -12.85 -7.36
C GLU A 241 17.76 -14.34 -7.07
N ALA A 242 16.67 -15.01 -6.74
CA ALA A 242 16.65 -16.46 -6.73
C ALA A 242 16.70 -17.01 -8.17
N ARG A 243 17.34 -18.17 -8.35
CA ARG A 243 17.22 -18.94 -9.58
C ARG A 243 15.74 -19.23 -9.88
N GLN A 244 15.35 -19.08 -11.14
CA GLN A 244 14.03 -19.50 -11.60
C GLN A 244 13.84 -21.02 -11.43
N GLY A 245 12.65 -21.43 -11.00
CA GLY A 245 12.27 -22.84 -10.89
C GLY A 245 11.52 -23.16 -9.60
N LEU A 246 11.36 -24.46 -9.36
CA LEU A 246 10.77 -25.01 -8.14
C LEU A 246 11.79 -25.03 -6.99
N GLY A 247 11.30 -25.20 -5.77
CA GLY A 247 12.10 -25.19 -4.53
C GLY A 247 11.65 -24.06 -3.60
N GLN A 248 12.21 -24.00 -2.40
CA GLN A 248 12.05 -22.87 -1.49
C GLN A 248 12.89 -21.68 -1.93
N LYS A 249 12.49 -20.47 -1.52
CA LYS A 249 13.28 -19.27 -1.73
C LYS A 249 14.64 -19.44 -1.02
N PRO A 250 15.77 -19.01 -1.61
CA PRO A 250 17.03 -18.97 -0.89
C PRO A 250 16.90 -18.01 0.29
N ILE A 251 17.47 -18.40 1.42
CA ILE A 251 17.46 -17.60 2.65
C ILE A 251 18.75 -16.80 2.74
N VAL A 252 18.67 -15.48 2.89
CA VAL A 252 19.82 -14.62 3.21
C VAL A 252 19.68 -14.17 4.66
N THR A 253 20.66 -14.53 5.49
CA THR A 253 20.66 -14.26 6.94
C THR A 253 22.03 -13.79 7.41
N PRO A 254 22.12 -12.85 8.36
CA PRO A 254 23.38 -12.55 9.03
C PRO A 254 23.83 -13.74 9.89
N SER A 255 25.13 -13.84 10.16
CA SER A 255 25.68 -14.77 11.14
C SER A 255 25.37 -14.32 12.57
N VAL A 256 25.33 -15.25 13.51
CA VAL A 256 25.39 -14.90 14.95
C VAL A 256 26.66 -14.08 15.21
N GLY A 257 26.50 -12.93 15.89
CA GLY A 257 27.61 -12.00 16.14
C GLY A 257 27.90 -11.03 14.98
N PHE A 258 27.00 -10.92 13.99
CA PHE A 258 27.09 -9.88 12.95
C PHE A 258 27.19 -8.48 13.59
N SER A 259 28.21 -7.73 13.20
CA SER A 259 28.62 -6.52 13.93
C SER A 259 28.15 -5.20 13.30
N SER A 260 27.52 -5.24 12.13
CA SER A 260 26.98 -4.04 11.47
C SER A 260 25.50 -3.87 11.78
N GLU A 261 25.03 -2.62 11.81
CA GLU A 261 23.61 -2.30 11.98
C GLU A 261 22.77 -2.63 10.74
N ILE A 262 23.40 -2.88 9.58
CA ILE A 262 22.73 -3.04 8.28
C ILE A 262 23.28 -4.28 7.57
N LEU A 263 22.41 -5.10 7.00
CA LEU A 263 22.81 -6.25 6.19
C LEU A 263 23.26 -5.83 4.79
N ILE A 264 22.40 -5.13 4.04
CA ILE A 264 22.68 -4.67 2.66
C ILE A 264 22.52 -3.16 2.56
N TYR A 265 23.55 -2.50 2.03
CA TYR A 265 23.57 -1.05 1.83
C TYR A 265 23.83 -0.72 0.36
N ASP A 266 22.82 -0.17 -0.32
CA ASP A 266 22.89 0.24 -1.71
C ASP A 266 23.43 1.67 -1.82
N ASN A 267 24.70 1.81 -2.21
CA ASN A 267 25.34 3.10 -2.42
C ASN A 267 25.62 3.36 -3.91
N SER A 268 24.74 2.89 -4.78
CA SER A 268 24.98 2.84 -6.22
C SER A 268 25.22 4.20 -6.90
N LEU A 269 24.59 5.28 -6.44
CA LEU A 269 24.72 6.63 -7.01
C LEU A 269 25.84 7.48 -6.40
N ARG A 270 26.54 7.00 -5.35
CA ARG A 270 27.58 7.81 -4.68
C ARG A 270 28.73 8.19 -5.62
N ASP A 271 29.23 7.21 -6.38
CA ASP A 271 30.38 7.39 -7.26
C ASP A 271 30.02 7.25 -8.75
N ALA A 272 28.89 6.63 -9.08
CA ALA A 272 28.48 6.43 -10.47
C ALA A 272 28.04 7.75 -11.13
N LYS A 273 28.48 7.96 -12.37
CA LYS A 273 28.05 9.08 -13.20
C LYS A 273 27.17 8.55 -14.33
N GLY A 274 25.94 9.03 -14.42
CA GLY A 274 24.95 8.57 -15.41
C GLY A 274 23.70 8.05 -14.71
N ILE A 275 22.54 8.36 -15.27
CA ILE A 275 21.27 8.55 -14.54
C ILE A 275 20.51 7.23 -14.29
N ASP A 276 21.15 6.07 -14.39
CA ASP A 276 20.44 4.79 -14.19
C ASP A 276 21.28 3.77 -13.42
N SER A 277 21.12 3.77 -12.11
CA SER A 277 21.31 2.56 -11.32
C SER A 277 19.96 1.99 -10.95
N GLY A 278 19.84 0.67 -11.11
CA GLY A 278 18.68 -0.11 -10.72
C GLY A 278 19.04 -1.03 -9.57
N THR A 279 18.17 -1.14 -8.59
CA THR A 279 18.27 -2.19 -7.57
C THR A 279 17.09 -3.14 -7.71
N VAL A 280 17.36 -4.44 -7.76
CA VAL A 280 16.34 -5.48 -7.89
C VAL A 280 16.62 -6.58 -6.88
N PHE A 281 15.62 -6.88 -6.05
CA PHE A 281 15.57 -8.06 -5.20
C PHE A 281 14.35 -8.90 -5.58
N ALA A 282 14.55 -10.17 -5.94
CA ALA A 282 13.46 -11.00 -6.43
C ALA A 282 13.49 -12.44 -5.90
N GLY A 283 12.37 -12.89 -5.31
CA GLY A 283 12.17 -14.29 -4.93
C GLY A 283 13.05 -14.78 -3.77
N ILE A 284 13.42 -13.91 -2.83
CA ILE A 284 14.37 -14.20 -1.74
C ILE A 284 13.67 -14.11 -0.38
N GLU A 285 14.05 -14.99 0.54
CA GLU A 285 13.73 -14.84 1.96
C GLU A 285 14.89 -14.15 2.68
N PHE A 286 14.61 -13.04 3.35
CA PHE A 286 15.53 -12.32 4.21
C PHE A 286 15.13 -12.58 5.65
N GLN A 287 15.97 -13.28 6.40
CA GLN A 287 15.72 -13.63 7.79
C GLN A 287 16.74 -12.96 8.71
N GLY A 288 16.25 -12.13 9.64
CA GLY A 288 17.06 -11.49 10.66
C GLY A 288 17.14 -12.31 11.95
N LEU A 289 17.63 -11.69 13.03
CA LEU A 289 17.92 -12.34 14.31
C LEU A 289 17.06 -11.84 15.47
N TRP A 290 16.10 -10.96 15.22
CA TRP A 290 15.25 -10.36 16.24
C TRP A 290 14.01 -11.21 16.53
N ASP A 291 13.74 -11.51 17.79
CA ASP A 291 12.52 -12.17 18.25
C ASP A 291 11.57 -11.11 18.83
N VAL A 292 10.51 -10.78 18.11
CA VAL A 292 9.51 -9.80 18.52
C VAL A 292 8.60 -10.27 19.67
N THR A 293 8.50 -11.57 19.92
CA THR A 293 7.63 -12.10 20.99
C THR A 293 8.29 -11.92 22.35
N ASN A 294 9.60 -12.14 22.41
CA ASN A 294 10.38 -12.02 23.64
C ASN A 294 11.18 -10.71 23.72
N GLU A 295 11.26 -9.95 22.63
CA GLU A 295 12.14 -8.78 22.47
C GLU A 295 13.61 -9.13 22.76
N THR A 296 14.09 -10.20 22.12
CA THR A 296 15.46 -10.69 22.28
C THR A 296 16.15 -10.89 20.94
N GLY A 297 17.47 -11.08 20.96
CA GLY A 297 18.27 -11.26 19.75
C GLY A 297 18.97 -9.96 19.33
N THR A 298 19.37 -9.88 18.07
CA THR A 298 20.13 -8.73 17.55
C THR A 298 19.27 -7.95 16.57
N GLN A 299 19.06 -6.67 16.88
CA GLN A 299 18.41 -5.73 15.99
C GLN A 299 19.35 -5.34 14.84
N ILE A 300 19.03 -5.79 13.63
CA ILE A 300 19.76 -5.50 12.40
C ILE A 300 18.77 -4.98 11.37
N ASN A 301 19.13 -3.92 10.64
CA ASN A 301 18.34 -3.42 9.53
C ASN A 301 18.63 -4.25 8.28
N CYS A 302 17.61 -4.64 7.52
CA CYS A 302 17.82 -5.50 6.35
C CYS A 302 18.38 -4.71 5.16
N LEU A 303 17.54 -3.91 4.51
CA LEU A 303 17.88 -3.20 3.28
C LEU A 303 17.86 -1.68 3.52
N ASN A 304 18.99 -1.02 3.27
CA ASN A 304 19.09 0.44 3.33
C ASN A 304 19.38 1.04 1.96
N PHE A 305 18.57 2.02 1.60
CA PHE A 305 18.56 2.74 0.35
C PHE A 305 18.74 4.24 0.63
N PRO A 306 19.99 4.71 0.87
CA PRO A 306 20.30 6.11 1.13
C PRO A 306 19.99 7.04 -0.05
N GLU A 307 20.24 8.34 0.15
CA GLU A 307 20.12 9.39 -0.87
C GLU A 307 20.95 9.12 -2.11
N GLU A 308 22.13 8.55 -1.91
CA GLU A 308 23.06 8.09 -2.94
C GLU A 308 22.76 6.64 -3.38
N GLY A 309 21.56 6.11 -3.08
CA GLY A 309 21.10 4.78 -3.51
C GLY A 309 20.37 4.81 -4.86
N ALA A 310 19.94 3.64 -5.35
CA ALA A 310 19.48 3.52 -6.74
C ALA A 310 18.26 4.36 -7.09
N ALA A 311 18.27 4.98 -8.28
CA ALA A 311 17.16 5.79 -8.78
C ALA A 311 15.88 4.97 -9.01
N ASN A 312 16.03 3.67 -9.30
CA ASN A 312 14.94 2.73 -9.47
C ASN A 312 15.17 1.52 -8.55
N VAL A 313 14.20 1.20 -7.68
CA VAL A 313 14.23 0.04 -6.78
C VAL A 313 13.02 -0.85 -7.04
N VAL A 314 13.24 -2.13 -7.27
CA VAL A 314 12.21 -3.16 -7.39
C VAL A 314 12.48 -4.24 -6.35
N ILE A 315 11.49 -4.51 -5.51
CA ILE A 315 11.50 -5.68 -4.63
C ILE A 315 10.24 -6.46 -4.96
N ASP A 316 10.39 -7.69 -5.42
CA ASP A 316 9.31 -8.54 -5.92
C ASP A 316 9.35 -9.94 -5.32
N ASP A 317 8.22 -10.42 -4.81
CA ASP A 317 8.09 -11.78 -4.27
C ASP A 317 9.16 -12.13 -3.20
N CYS A 318 9.53 -11.16 -2.38
CA CYS A 318 10.47 -11.36 -1.28
C CYS A 318 9.74 -11.50 0.06
N GLU A 319 10.34 -12.26 0.97
CA GLU A 319 9.87 -12.47 2.33
C GLU A 319 10.88 -11.89 3.31
N PHE A 320 10.39 -11.26 4.37
CA PHE A 320 11.21 -10.63 5.39
C PHE A 320 10.66 -10.96 6.78
N SER A 321 11.53 -11.41 7.67
CA SER A 321 11.21 -11.69 9.07
C SER A 321 12.37 -11.36 10.00
N ASN A 322 12.07 -11.06 11.26
CA ASN A 322 13.03 -10.97 12.37
C ASN A 322 14.07 -9.86 12.22
N TRP A 323 13.71 -8.73 11.61
CA TRP A 323 14.60 -7.57 11.43
C TRP A 323 14.34 -6.48 12.47
N ALA A 324 15.25 -5.53 12.64
CA ALA A 324 14.93 -4.28 13.33
C ALA A 324 14.09 -3.40 12.41
N LEU A 325 14.73 -2.75 11.45
CA LEU A 325 14.09 -2.05 10.34
C LEU A 325 14.23 -2.89 9.07
N THR A 326 13.13 -3.35 8.49
CA THR A 326 13.22 -4.21 7.30
C THR A 326 13.63 -3.40 6.07
N LEU A 327 12.84 -2.40 5.70
CA LEU A 327 13.15 -1.53 4.56
C LEU A 327 13.35 -0.08 5.02
N TYR A 328 14.54 0.46 4.77
CA TYR A 328 14.85 1.87 5.00
C TYR A 328 15.11 2.60 3.69
N LEU A 329 14.15 3.43 3.28
CA LEU A 329 14.28 4.30 2.12
C LEU A 329 14.59 5.71 2.63
N ASN A 330 15.68 6.31 2.15
CA ASN A 330 16.08 7.65 2.58
C ASN A 330 16.58 8.45 1.38
N GLY A 331 16.40 9.76 1.41
CA GLY A 331 17.05 10.66 0.46
C GLY A 331 16.14 11.69 -0.19
N THR A 332 16.72 12.83 -0.53
CA THR A 332 15.94 13.96 -1.08
C THR A 332 15.91 14.00 -2.60
N THR A 333 16.59 13.07 -3.27
CA THR A 333 16.60 12.92 -4.73
C THR A 333 15.15 12.74 -5.22
N PRO A 334 14.61 13.72 -5.97
CA PRO A 334 13.23 13.67 -6.40
C PRO A 334 13.02 12.60 -7.46
N ASN A 335 11.80 12.09 -7.56
CA ASN A 335 11.34 11.17 -8.61
C ASN A 335 12.04 9.80 -8.62
N ARG A 336 12.65 9.39 -7.51
CA ARG A 336 13.13 8.03 -7.31
C ARG A 336 11.95 7.05 -7.38
N LEU A 337 11.98 6.08 -8.29
CA LEU A 337 10.94 5.05 -8.39
C LEU A 337 11.25 3.91 -7.43
N ILE A 338 10.34 3.63 -6.51
CA ILE A 338 10.46 2.50 -5.60
C ILE A 338 9.19 1.67 -5.70
N ALA A 339 9.33 0.41 -6.12
CA ALA A 339 8.22 -0.52 -6.31
C ALA A 339 8.42 -1.74 -5.42
N LEU A 340 7.46 -1.93 -4.51
CA LEU A 340 7.36 -3.05 -3.60
C LEU A 340 6.15 -3.88 -4.04
N ASN A 341 6.39 -5.12 -4.44
CA ASN A 341 5.38 -5.94 -5.08
C ASN A 341 5.32 -7.33 -4.46
N ASP A 342 4.14 -7.70 -3.97
CA ASP A 342 3.87 -9.04 -3.43
C ASP A 342 4.87 -9.44 -2.34
N LEU A 343 5.17 -8.51 -1.44
CA LEU A 343 6.10 -8.74 -0.33
C LEU A 343 5.39 -9.24 0.91
N SER A 344 6.02 -10.15 1.64
CA SER A 344 5.64 -10.49 3.01
C SER A 344 6.68 -9.92 3.98
N ILE A 345 6.30 -8.95 4.81
CA ILE A 345 7.14 -8.37 5.85
C ILE A 345 6.48 -8.64 7.19
N SER A 346 7.25 -9.26 8.09
CA SER A 346 6.79 -9.70 9.41
C SER A 346 7.88 -9.52 10.46
N ASP A 347 7.49 -9.66 11.74
CA ASP A 347 8.42 -9.78 12.87
C ASP A 347 9.49 -8.68 12.92
N TRP A 348 9.11 -7.41 12.78
CA TRP A 348 10.07 -6.30 12.88
C TRP A 348 10.16 -5.72 14.30
N GLY A 349 11.35 -5.28 14.67
CA GLY A 349 11.65 -4.59 15.93
C GLY A 349 11.53 -3.07 15.87
N ASP A 350 11.58 -2.41 14.70
CA ASP A 350 11.42 -0.96 14.56
C ASP A 350 10.35 -0.61 13.52
N TYR A 351 10.60 -0.79 12.23
CA TYR A 351 9.51 -0.73 11.25
C TYR A 351 9.59 -1.90 10.28
N GLY A 352 8.42 -2.29 9.77
CA GLY A 352 8.36 -3.04 8.52
C GLY A 352 8.95 -2.18 7.39
N MET A 353 8.56 -0.92 7.31
CA MET A 353 9.10 0.02 6.33
C MET A 353 9.09 1.46 6.83
N LEU A 354 10.23 2.12 6.66
CA LEU A 354 10.40 3.56 6.83
C LEU A 354 10.86 4.18 5.52
N ASP A 355 10.01 5.03 4.94
CA ASP A 355 10.35 5.86 3.78
C ASP A 355 10.48 7.33 4.18
N ASN A 356 11.72 7.82 4.20
CA ASN A 356 12.08 9.23 4.35
C ASN A 356 12.58 9.82 3.03
N SER A 357 12.16 9.26 1.90
CA SER A 357 12.60 9.70 0.57
C SER A 357 11.53 10.44 -0.22
N ARG A 358 11.97 11.28 -1.16
CA ARG A 358 11.10 11.99 -2.12
C ARG A 358 10.79 11.14 -3.34
N SER A 359 10.16 9.99 -3.09
CA SER A 359 9.95 8.93 -4.07
C SER A 359 8.61 9.02 -4.80
N LEU A 360 8.58 8.33 -5.95
CA LEU A 360 7.39 7.75 -6.56
C LEU A 360 7.28 6.32 -6.01
N LEU A 361 6.44 6.15 -5.00
CA LEU A 361 6.35 4.89 -4.25
C LEU A 361 5.14 4.07 -4.69
N ALA A 362 5.38 2.86 -5.15
CA ALA A 362 4.35 1.85 -5.41
C ALA A 362 4.47 0.71 -4.38
N ILE A 363 3.38 0.43 -3.67
CA ILE A 363 3.26 -0.74 -2.78
C ILE A 363 2.03 -1.52 -3.24
N MET A 364 2.25 -2.73 -3.76
CA MET A 364 1.22 -3.50 -4.46
C MET A 364 1.19 -4.92 -3.91
N GLY A 365 0.02 -5.38 -3.49
CA GLY A 365 -0.15 -6.77 -3.07
C GLY A 365 0.70 -7.18 -1.86
N CYS A 366 1.18 -6.23 -1.05
CA CYS A 366 2.10 -6.54 0.05
C CYS A 366 1.33 -6.85 1.34
N GLY A 367 1.82 -7.83 2.11
CA GLY A 367 1.49 -8.02 3.52
C GLY A 367 2.59 -7.44 4.39
N ILE A 368 2.30 -6.41 5.19
CA ILE A 368 3.21 -5.87 6.20
C ILE A 368 2.53 -6.07 7.56
N ILE A 369 2.74 -7.26 8.12
CA ILE A 369 1.93 -7.85 9.18
C ILE A 369 2.84 -8.14 10.37
N GLN A 370 2.67 -7.40 11.46
CA GLN A 370 3.39 -7.70 12.69
C GLN A 370 2.92 -9.06 13.24
N ASN A 371 3.78 -9.75 13.99
CA ASN A 371 3.34 -10.94 14.70
C ASN A 371 2.17 -10.61 15.64
N PRO A 372 1.05 -11.34 15.60
CA PRO A 372 0.01 -11.23 16.61
C PRO A 372 0.54 -11.44 18.03
N ASN A 373 1.62 -12.22 18.16
CA ASN A 373 2.31 -12.47 19.42
C ASN A 373 3.45 -11.48 19.74
N ALA A 374 3.69 -10.45 18.94
CA ALA A 374 4.68 -9.44 19.31
C ALA A 374 4.29 -8.76 20.64
N GLN A 375 5.26 -8.36 21.45
CA GLN A 375 4.99 -7.41 22.52
C GLN A 375 4.63 -6.06 21.92
N ALA A 376 3.75 -5.29 22.56
CA ALA A 376 3.35 -3.97 22.06
C ALA A 376 4.50 -2.95 22.06
N GLY A 377 5.65 -3.30 22.63
CA GLY A 377 6.89 -2.54 22.52
C GLY A 377 7.41 -2.03 23.86
N GLY A 378 8.35 -1.10 23.78
CA GLY A 378 9.03 -0.50 24.92
C GLY A 378 9.58 0.91 24.62
N PRO A 379 10.47 1.45 25.47
CA PRO A 379 11.22 2.66 25.14
C PRO A 379 11.95 2.54 23.80
N LYS A 380 12.10 3.65 23.09
CA LYS A 380 12.85 3.70 21.83
C LYS A 380 14.37 3.74 22.10
N ASP A 381 14.94 2.61 22.46
CA ASP A 381 16.37 2.45 22.78
C ASP A 381 17.08 1.35 21.95
N GLY A 382 16.37 0.72 21.01
CA GLY A 382 16.90 -0.35 20.16
C GLY A 382 16.88 -1.74 20.81
N THR A 383 16.15 -1.90 21.92
CA THR A 383 16.02 -3.19 22.64
C THR A 383 14.59 -3.69 22.75
N HIS A 384 13.65 -3.01 22.11
CA HIS A 384 12.23 -3.34 22.13
C HIS A 384 11.64 -3.28 20.73
N ASN A 385 10.47 -3.89 20.56
CA ASN A 385 9.64 -3.57 19.42
C ASN A 385 9.24 -2.11 19.51
N ALA A 386 9.41 -1.41 18.41
CA ALA A 386 9.07 -0.02 18.26
C ALA A 386 8.22 0.12 17.00
N HIS A 387 7.60 1.28 16.89
CA HIS A 387 6.79 1.75 15.78
C HIS A 387 5.84 0.71 15.14
N GLY A 388 5.48 0.94 13.89
CA GLY A 388 4.40 0.24 13.19
C GLY A 388 4.84 -0.23 11.80
N PRO A 389 3.90 -0.75 11.00
CA PRO A 389 4.19 -1.40 9.73
C PRO A 389 4.83 -0.45 8.72
N LEU A 390 4.18 0.69 8.47
CA LEU A 390 4.52 1.55 7.34
C LEU A 390 4.47 3.02 7.73
N ARG A 391 5.62 3.71 7.60
CA ARG A 391 5.71 5.17 7.63
C ARG A 391 6.31 5.69 6.35
N ILE A 392 5.60 6.62 5.72
CA ILE A 392 6.04 7.37 4.55
C ILE A 392 6.07 8.84 4.96
N ALA A 393 7.26 9.40 5.12
CA ALA A 393 7.47 10.73 5.67
C ALA A 393 7.45 11.82 4.60
N GLU A 394 8.11 11.59 3.46
CA GLU A 394 8.39 12.62 2.45
C GLU A 394 7.89 12.30 1.02
N PRO A 395 6.70 11.71 0.83
CA PRO A 395 6.28 11.22 -0.48
C PRO A 395 6.06 12.35 -1.49
N THR A 396 6.37 12.08 -2.77
CA THR A 396 5.87 12.92 -3.88
C THR A 396 4.56 12.34 -4.43
N LYS A 397 4.58 11.07 -4.82
CA LYS A 397 3.40 10.30 -5.27
C LYS A 397 3.46 8.91 -4.67
N THR A 398 2.36 8.45 -4.11
CA THR A 398 2.26 7.13 -3.49
C THR A 398 1.04 6.39 -4.04
N ASN A 399 1.26 5.20 -4.59
CA ASN A 399 0.21 4.26 -4.94
C ASN A 399 0.29 3.04 -4.01
N ILE A 400 -0.77 2.77 -3.26
CA ILE A 400 -0.90 1.62 -2.38
C ILE A 400 -2.14 0.84 -2.83
N TRP A 401 -1.92 -0.37 -3.33
CA TRP A 401 -2.97 -1.19 -3.95
C TRP A 401 -2.98 -2.59 -3.33
N ALA A 402 -4.16 -3.05 -2.92
CA ALA A 402 -4.39 -4.44 -2.48
C ALA A 402 -3.43 -4.93 -1.39
N CYS A 403 -3.09 -4.06 -0.43
CA CYS A 403 -2.17 -4.36 0.67
C CYS A 403 -2.90 -4.75 1.96
N ASP A 404 -2.20 -5.53 2.79
CA ASP A 404 -2.65 -5.98 4.11
C ASP A 404 -1.67 -5.47 5.17
N LEU A 405 -2.13 -4.56 6.03
CA LEU A 405 -1.30 -3.89 7.03
C LEU A 405 -1.83 -4.16 8.44
N PHE A 406 -0.99 -4.72 9.31
CA PHE A 406 -1.37 -5.02 10.68
C PHE A 406 -0.32 -4.56 11.68
N SER A 407 -0.76 -3.76 12.66
CA SER A 407 0.07 -3.22 13.73
C SER A 407 -0.36 -3.75 15.09
N SER A 408 0.61 -4.28 15.85
CA SER A 408 0.46 -4.63 17.26
C SER A 408 1.49 -3.95 18.17
N THR A 409 2.42 -3.18 17.59
CA THR A 409 3.59 -2.59 18.27
C THR A 409 3.57 -1.06 18.27
N GLY A 410 4.35 -0.45 19.17
CA GLY A 410 4.61 0.98 19.22
C GLY A 410 5.51 1.38 20.39
N TRP A 411 5.96 2.64 20.44
CA TRP A 411 6.94 3.10 21.45
C TRP A 411 6.40 4.19 22.37
N SER A 412 5.43 4.98 21.90
CA SER A 412 4.95 6.15 22.61
C SER A 412 4.13 5.76 23.83
N ASN A 413 4.30 6.47 24.93
CA ASN A 413 3.50 6.25 26.12
C ASN A 413 2.03 6.63 25.87
N TYR A 414 1.13 5.75 26.30
CA TYR A 414 -0.30 5.95 26.43
C TYR A 414 -0.64 5.86 27.92
N ASN A 415 -0.31 6.93 28.65
CA ASN A 415 -0.13 6.88 30.10
C ASN A 415 0.99 5.91 30.52
N SER A 416 0.68 4.81 31.21
CA SER A 416 1.71 3.86 31.67
C SER A 416 1.90 2.63 30.79
N ILE A 417 1.05 2.46 29.76
CA ILE A 417 1.20 1.42 28.73
C ILE A 417 1.75 2.01 27.43
N ARG A 418 2.13 1.17 26.46
CA ARG A 418 2.48 1.56 25.09
C ARG A 418 1.27 1.80 24.19
N ALA A 419 1.31 2.90 23.44
CA ALA A 419 0.39 3.14 22.33
C ALA A 419 0.84 2.31 21.13
N VAL A 420 -0.02 1.42 20.65
CA VAL A 420 0.16 0.74 19.37
C VAL A 420 0.15 1.80 18.27
N GLN A 421 1.06 1.70 17.31
CA GLN A 421 1.12 2.64 16.21
C GLN A 421 0.11 2.34 15.12
N THR A 422 -0.18 3.38 14.36
CA THR A 422 -1.00 3.31 13.16
C THR A 422 -0.42 2.34 12.13
N ALA A 423 -1.28 1.57 11.47
CA ALA A 423 -0.86 0.63 10.43
C ALA A 423 -0.19 1.35 9.25
N LEU A 424 -0.74 2.51 8.83
CA LEU A 424 -0.15 3.38 7.80
C LEU A 424 -0.07 4.83 8.28
N ARG A 425 1.13 5.39 8.23
CA ARG A 425 1.39 6.83 8.42
C ARG A 425 1.94 7.43 7.13
N TRP A 426 1.20 8.35 6.52
CA TRP A 426 1.54 8.95 5.24
C TRP A 426 1.79 10.46 5.35
N ASN A 427 2.80 10.91 4.62
CA ASN A 427 3.30 12.27 4.54
C ASN A 427 3.57 12.90 5.92
N THR A 428 4.28 12.19 6.81
CA THR A 428 4.47 12.68 8.19
C THR A 428 5.37 13.91 8.33
N SER A 429 6.14 14.24 7.28
CA SER A 429 7.03 15.40 7.25
C SER A 429 6.49 16.58 6.42
N ALA A 430 5.50 16.37 5.55
CA ALA A 430 4.90 17.40 4.70
C ALA A 430 5.86 18.23 3.81
N PRO A 431 6.95 17.69 3.24
CA PRO A 431 7.91 18.54 2.50
C PRO A 431 7.43 18.97 1.11
N VAL A 432 6.38 18.33 0.58
CA VAL A 432 5.87 18.53 -0.78
C VAL A 432 4.41 18.93 -0.73
N THR A 433 4.14 20.22 -0.99
CA THR A 433 2.78 20.72 -1.20
C THR A 433 2.16 20.00 -2.41
N GLY A 434 0.91 19.53 -2.28
CA GLY A 434 0.21 18.82 -3.35
C GLY A 434 0.67 17.38 -3.56
N ALA A 435 1.43 16.79 -2.63
CA ALA A 435 1.77 15.37 -2.64
C ALA A 435 0.54 14.49 -2.88
N LYS A 436 0.69 13.40 -3.65
CA LYS A 436 -0.43 12.59 -4.13
C LYS A 436 -0.45 11.20 -3.46
N LEU A 437 -1.60 10.78 -2.94
CA LEU A 437 -1.83 9.45 -2.39
C LEU A 437 -3.02 8.79 -3.08
N ASN A 438 -2.82 7.58 -3.61
CA ASN A 438 -3.88 6.66 -3.99
C ASN A 438 -3.78 5.43 -3.09
N LEU A 439 -4.72 5.26 -2.15
CA LEU A 439 -4.80 4.11 -1.25
C LEU A 439 -6.10 3.36 -1.50
N GLN A 440 -6.03 2.20 -2.14
CA GLN A 440 -7.23 1.46 -2.54
C GLN A 440 -7.17 -0.05 -2.35
N GLY A 441 -8.33 -0.65 -2.04
CA GLY A 441 -8.50 -2.10 -1.98
C GLY A 441 -7.73 -2.77 -0.85
N CYS A 442 -7.35 -2.03 0.19
CA CYS A 442 -6.49 -2.52 1.27
C CYS A 442 -7.28 -2.96 2.52
N ALA A 443 -6.68 -3.86 3.30
CA ALA A 443 -7.12 -4.24 4.63
C ALA A 443 -6.13 -3.68 5.67
N LEU A 444 -6.62 -2.89 6.62
CA LEU A 444 -5.79 -2.30 7.68
C LEU A 444 -6.36 -2.61 9.05
N GLU A 445 -5.51 -3.07 9.97
CA GLU A 445 -5.87 -3.36 11.35
C GLU A 445 -4.83 -2.78 12.33
N SER A 446 -5.30 -2.12 13.39
CA SER A 446 -4.47 -1.67 14.50
C SER A 446 -5.31 -1.54 15.77
N ALA A 447 -4.70 -1.76 16.93
CA ALA A 447 -5.38 -1.52 18.21
C ALA A 447 -5.65 -0.03 18.48
N TYR A 448 -4.88 0.86 17.84
CA TYR A 448 -5.09 2.31 17.90
C TYR A 448 -5.83 2.79 16.64
N MET A 449 -5.39 3.88 16.00
CA MET A 449 -5.92 4.29 14.71
C MET A 449 -5.32 3.45 13.57
N THR A 450 -6.02 3.30 12.45
CA THR A 450 -5.55 2.48 11.32
C THR A 450 -4.80 3.26 10.24
N LEU A 451 -5.23 4.50 9.97
CA LEU A 451 -4.64 5.34 8.93
C LEU A 451 -4.41 6.77 9.46
N LEU A 452 -3.25 7.30 9.13
CA LEU A 452 -2.83 8.65 9.48
C LEU A 452 -2.29 9.34 8.22
N VAL A 453 -2.94 10.43 7.83
CA VAL A 453 -2.59 11.28 6.69
C VAL A 453 -2.29 12.68 7.25
N GLN A 454 -1.21 12.80 8.01
CA GLN A 454 -0.98 13.98 8.87
C GLN A 454 0.50 14.30 9.03
N ALA A 455 0.83 15.59 9.15
CA ALA A 455 2.12 16.08 9.59
C ALA A 455 2.30 15.75 11.08
N GLN A 456 3.28 14.90 11.40
CA GLN A 456 3.43 14.33 12.74
C GLN A 456 4.62 14.89 13.52
N ASN A 457 5.66 15.39 12.85
CA ASN A 457 6.80 15.98 13.55
C ASN A 457 6.52 17.45 13.89
N THR A 458 6.90 17.86 15.09
CA THR A 458 6.80 19.24 15.56
C THR A 458 7.50 20.20 14.59
N GLY A 459 6.84 21.31 14.25
CA GLY A 459 7.36 22.33 13.34
C GLY A 459 6.90 22.18 11.89
N ASN A 460 6.34 21.02 11.51
CA ASN A 460 5.93 20.80 10.13
C ASN A 460 4.60 21.49 9.81
N PRO A 461 4.53 22.21 8.66
CA PRO A 461 3.31 22.85 8.22
C PRO A 461 2.25 21.84 7.80
N ARG A 462 0.99 22.24 7.96
CA ARG A 462 -0.14 21.55 7.35
C ARG A 462 -0.27 22.01 5.90
N ASP A 463 0.32 21.29 4.95
CA ASP A 463 0.20 21.62 3.54
C ASP A 463 -0.94 20.85 2.86
N LEU A 464 -1.57 21.46 1.85
CA LEU A 464 -2.58 20.76 1.06
C LEU A 464 -1.98 19.54 0.36
N VAL A 465 -2.79 18.51 0.15
CA VAL A 465 -2.41 17.28 -0.56
C VAL A 465 -3.46 16.91 -1.61
N ASN A 466 -3.22 15.83 -2.35
CA ASN A 466 -4.22 15.15 -3.16
C ASN A 466 -4.28 13.68 -2.72
N ALA A 467 -5.06 13.40 -1.69
CA ALA A 467 -5.17 12.07 -1.11
C ALA A 467 -6.54 11.46 -1.43
N LEU A 468 -6.54 10.26 -2.03
CA LEU A 468 -7.71 9.44 -2.29
C LEU A 468 -7.59 8.13 -1.49
N VAL A 469 -8.54 7.92 -0.59
CA VAL A 469 -8.68 6.71 0.23
C VAL A 469 -9.99 6.05 -0.16
N GLU A 470 -9.93 4.95 -0.91
CA GLU A 470 -11.12 4.36 -1.53
C GLU A 470 -11.18 2.82 -1.49
N GLY A 471 -12.33 2.26 -1.14
CA GLY A 471 -12.53 0.80 -1.23
C GLY A 471 -11.68 0.01 -0.24
N ASN A 472 -11.39 0.58 0.93
CA ASN A 472 -10.59 -0.06 1.97
C ASN A 472 -11.47 -0.51 3.15
N ILE A 473 -11.03 -1.54 3.87
CA ILE A 473 -11.60 -1.93 5.16
C ILE A 473 -10.58 -1.68 6.27
N LEU A 474 -11.00 -0.91 7.28
CA LEU A 474 -10.12 -0.41 8.34
C LEU A 474 -10.73 -0.78 9.70
N VAL A 475 -10.02 -1.59 10.49
CA VAL A 475 -10.46 -2.07 11.81
C VAL A 475 -9.59 -1.46 12.91
N ALA A 476 -10.21 -0.64 13.74
CA ALA A 476 -9.56 0.04 14.85
C ALA A 476 -10.00 -0.60 16.18
N GLY A 477 -9.04 -0.94 17.04
CA GLY A 477 -9.26 -1.67 18.28
C GLY A 477 -9.46 -0.79 19.53
N PHE A 478 -9.05 -1.32 20.67
CA PHE A 478 -9.43 -0.80 21.98
C PHE A 478 -8.81 0.55 22.36
N GLN A 479 -7.60 0.87 21.87
CA GLN A 479 -6.96 2.17 22.10
C GLN A 479 -7.52 3.25 21.18
N ALA A 480 -8.23 2.86 20.11
CA ALA A 480 -8.64 3.76 19.05
C ALA A 480 -9.53 4.90 19.55
N ARG A 481 -9.18 6.11 19.15
CA ARG A 481 -10.04 7.31 19.27
C ARG A 481 -10.66 7.72 17.92
N SER A 482 -10.06 7.23 16.84
CA SER A 482 -10.45 7.45 15.45
C SER A 482 -9.98 6.28 14.58
N VAL A 483 -10.57 6.13 13.38
CA VAL A 483 -10.14 5.14 12.39
C VAL A 483 -9.12 5.79 11.43
N ILE A 484 -9.47 6.98 10.93
CA ILE A 484 -8.64 7.80 10.05
C ILE A 484 -8.36 9.15 10.73
N GLU A 485 -7.09 9.53 10.84
CA GLU A 485 -6.67 10.90 11.19
C GLU A 485 -6.09 11.62 9.98
N THR A 486 -6.43 12.90 9.81
CA THR A 486 -5.79 13.76 8.79
C THR A 486 -5.61 15.18 9.29
N CYS A 487 -4.55 15.87 8.85
CA CYS A 487 -4.42 17.32 9.00
C CYS A 487 -4.36 18.06 7.66
N TYR A 488 -4.64 17.35 6.57
CA TYR A 488 -4.47 17.88 5.21
C TYR A 488 -5.82 18.03 4.50
N GLY A 489 -6.07 19.26 4.03
CA GLY A 489 -7.08 19.53 3.01
C GLY A 489 -6.68 18.85 1.70
N GLY A 490 -7.68 18.55 0.88
CA GLY A 490 -7.51 17.78 -0.35
C GLY A 490 -7.49 16.27 -0.12
N THR A 491 -8.09 15.83 0.99
CA THR A 491 -8.33 14.42 1.32
C THR A 491 -9.75 14.04 0.92
N THR A 492 -9.89 13.00 0.11
CA THR A 492 -11.16 12.32 -0.20
C THR A 492 -11.13 10.91 0.38
N ALA A 493 -12.12 10.58 1.21
CA ALA A 493 -12.37 9.22 1.68
C ALA A 493 -13.77 8.77 1.22
N ARG A 494 -13.83 7.75 0.36
CA ARG A 494 -15.09 7.23 -0.16
C ARG A 494 -15.12 5.72 -0.28
N ASN A 495 -16.32 5.12 -0.26
CA ASN A 495 -16.47 3.67 -0.44
C ASN A 495 -15.63 2.83 0.54
N ASN A 496 -15.30 3.34 1.73
CA ASN A 496 -14.55 2.57 2.74
C ASN A 496 -15.51 1.97 3.77
N THR A 497 -15.10 0.86 4.36
CA THR A 497 -15.73 0.28 5.55
C THR A 497 -14.83 0.56 6.76
N LEU A 498 -15.28 1.43 7.66
CA LEU A 498 -14.52 1.88 8.83
C LEU A 498 -15.15 1.31 10.09
N ILE A 499 -14.37 0.61 10.90
CA ILE A 499 -14.89 -0.20 12.01
C ILE A 499 -14.18 0.19 13.31
N PHE A 500 -14.95 0.55 14.34
CA PHE A 500 -14.50 0.39 15.71
C PHE A 500 -14.93 -0.98 16.21
N ALA A 501 -13.95 -1.84 16.48
CA ALA A 501 -14.20 -3.21 16.89
C ALA A 501 -14.80 -3.29 18.32
N ASN A 502 -15.59 -4.33 18.57
CA ASN A 502 -16.22 -4.58 19.87
C ASN A 502 -15.19 -5.04 20.91
N THR A 503 -14.43 -4.09 21.44
CA THR A 503 -13.28 -4.31 22.32
C THR A 503 -13.48 -3.56 23.63
N ALA A 504 -12.90 -4.07 24.72
CA ALA A 504 -12.94 -3.37 26.00
C ALA A 504 -12.17 -2.04 25.92
N ARG A 505 -12.89 -0.92 25.87
CA ARG A 505 -12.29 0.41 25.72
C ARG A 505 -11.58 0.91 26.98
N ASP A 506 -12.05 0.50 28.16
CA ASP A 506 -11.47 0.95 29.41
C ASP A 506 -10.14 0.25 29.70
N SER A 507 -9.05 0.89 29.28
CA SER A 507 -7.69 0.42 29.53
C SER A 507 -7.08 0.91 30.85
N ARG A 508 -7.84 1.64 31.71
CA ARG A 508 -7.35 2.07 33.03
C ARG A 508 -6.88 0.91 33.93
N PRO A 509 -7.50 -0.30 33.91
CA PRO A 509 -7.04 -1.43 34.72
C PRO A 509 -5.60 -1.87 34.44
N ILE A 510 -5.13 -1.69 33.19
CA ILE A 510 -3.72 -1.94 32.82
C ILE A 510 -2.88 -0.66 32.84
N GLY A 511 -3.43 0.47 33.27
CA GLY A 511 -2.72 1.75 33.36
C GLY A 511 -2.73 2.58 32.08
N GLY A 512 -3.61 2.28 31.13
CA GLY A 512 -3.88 3.09 29.94
C GLY A 512 -4.81 4.28 30.20
N LEU A 513 -5.40 4.81 29.12
CA LEU A 513 -6.39 5.88 29.11
C LEU A 513 -7.69 5.41 28.48
N ASN A 514 -8.81 5.84 29.06
CA ASN A 514 -10.12 5.72 28.42
C ASN A 514 -10.40 7.00 27.62
N LEU A 515 -9.99 7.01 26.35
CA LEU A 515 -10.24 8.15 25.47
C LEU A 515 -11.67 8.10 24.89
N PRO A 516 -12.29 9.27 24.65
CA PRO A 516 -13.51 9.33 23.85
C PRO A 516 -13.21 8.93 22.40
N LYS A 517 -14.26 8.49 21.70
CA LYS A 517 -14.21 8.36 20.24
C LYS A 517 -14.39 9.76 19.66
N TYR A 518 -13.33 10.32 19.09
CA TYR A 518 -13.38 11.61 18.40
C TYR A 518 -14.10 11.51 17.05
N GLY A 519 -14.23 10.31 16.49
CA GLY A 519 -15.03 10.03 15.31
C GLY A 519 -14.36 9.06 14.36
N PHE A 520 -15.06 8.60 13.34
CA PHE A 520 -14.43 7.76 12.30
C PHE A 520 -13.31 8.50 11.59
N PHE A 521 -13.54 9.78 11.31
CA PHE A 521 -12.55 10.74 10.83
C PHE A 521 -12.22 11.77 11.90
N TYR A 522 -10.94 12.01 12.17
CA TYR A 522 -10.52 13.06 13.10
C TYR A 522 -9.53 14.01 12.45
N PHE A 523 -9.88 15.29 12.39
CA PHE A 523 -9.02 16.31 11.81
C PHE A 523 -8.16 16.94 12.89
N HIS A 524 -6.90 16.50 12.95
CA HIS A 524 -5.94 16.84 13.99
C HIS A 524 -4.52 16.66 13.45
N GLY A 525 -3.57 17.39 14.04
CA GLY A 525 -2.15 17.30 13.69
C GLY A 525 -1.59 18.59 13.13
N GLY A 526 -0.30 18.57 12.83
CA GLY A 526 0.50 19.72 12.42
C GLY A 526 0.65 20.79 13.51
N SER A 527 1.69 21.60 13.39
CA SER A 527 1.99 22.64 14.40
C SER A 527 1.70 24.07 13.94
N SER A 528 1.47 24.30 12.65
CA SER A 528 1.17 25.62 12.10
C SER A 528 -0.06 25.58 11.20
N GLY A 529 -0.94 26.56 11.40
CA GLY A 529 -2.08 26.78 10.51
C GLY A 529 -1.62 27.23 9.12
N ASN A 530 -2.35 26.77 8.11
CA ASN A 530 -2.12 27.12 6.72
C ASN A 530 -3.48 27.31 6.07
N ILE A 531 -3.77 28.54 5.66
CA ILE A 531 -5.07 28.91 5.13
C ILE A 531 -5.38 28.20 3.82
N ASP A 532 -4.39 27.94 2.97
CA ASP A 532 -4.58 27.25 1.69
C ASP A 532 -4.99 25.80 1.94
N ASN A 533 -4.37 25.16 2.93
CA ASN A 533 -4.77 23.83 3.40
C ASN A 533 -6.18 23.83 3.99
N GLU A 534 -6.47 24.73 4.93
CA GLU A 534 -7.75 24.81 5.67
C GLU A 534 -8.95 25.22 4.79
N THR A 535 -8.68 25.82 3.63
CA THR A 535 -9.68 26.14 2.60
C THR A 535 -9.75 25.10 1.49
N THR A 536 -8.83 24.13 1.44
CA THR A 536 -8.89 23.05 0.46
C THR A 536 -9.94 22.01 0.91
N PRO A 537 -10.82 21.52 0.00
CA PRO A 537 -11.90 20.61 0.37
C PRO A 537 -11.43 19.30 1.03
N ILE A 538 -12.19 18.84 2.03
CA ILE A 538 -12.19 17.46 2.50
C ILE A 538 -13.53 16.83 2.14
N ARG A 539 -13.53 15.60 1.61
CA ARG A 539 -14.75 14.92 1.15
C ARG A 539 -14.86 13.54 1.75
N LEU A 540 -15.96 13.29 2.46
CA LEU A 540 -16.26 12.04 3.16
C LEU A 540 -17.61 11.51 2.68
N TYR A 541 -17.64 10.54 1.78
CA TYR A 541 -18.92 10.08 1.23
C TYR A 541 -19.01 8.62 0.85
N ASN A 542 -20.22 8.06 0.90
CA ASN A 542 -20.47 6.64 0.60
C ASN A 542 -19.57 5.69 1.41
N ASN A 543 -19.21 6.04 2.64
CA ASN A 543 -18.51 5.13 3.54
C ASN A 543 -19.53 4.37 4.40
N THR A 544 -19.20 3.15 4.80
CA THR A 544 -19.93 2.41 5.83
C THR A 544 -19.16 2.53 7.15
N LEU A 545 -19.79 3.15 8.14
CA LEU A 545 -19.21 3.56 9.41
C LEU A 545 -19.83 2.71 10.52
N VAL A 546 -19.07 1.75 11.03
CA VAL A 546 -19.57 0.74 11.97
C VAL A 546 -18.90 0.88 13.31
N ASN A 547 -19.72 1.13 14.33
CA ASN A 547 -19.26 1.25 15.70
C ASN A 547 -19.82 0.11 16.53
N LEU A 548 -18.99 -0.92 16.75
CA LEU A 548 -19.38 -2.06 17.58
C LEU A 548 -19.05 -1.83 19.06
N THR A 549 -18.64 -0.62 19.45
CA THR A 549 -18.37 -0.27 20.86
C THR A 549 -19.62 0.27 21.57
N ASP A 550 -19.50 0.49 22.88
CA ASP A 550 -20.53 1.08 23.73
C ASP A 550 -20.54 2.62 23.74
N ALA A 551 -19.60 3.26 23.04
CA ALA A 551 -19.40 4.71 23.05
C ALA A 551 -19.80 5.32 21.73
N VAL A 552 -20.56 6.42 21.75
CA VAL A 552 -20.94 7.16 20.54
C VAL A 552 -19.71 7.61 19.76
N ALA A 553 -19.71 7.40 18.45
CA ALA A 553 -18.67 7.89 17.55
C ALA A 553 -19.29 8.79 16.48
N PRO A 554 -18.96 10.10 16.42
CA PRO A 554 -19.43 10.94 15.33
C PRO A 554 -18.79 10.51 14.01
N VAL A 555 -19.42 10.88 12.88
CA VAL A 555 -18.82 10.68 11.55
C VAL A 555 -17.43 11.33 11.49
N PHE A 556 -17.35 12.60 11.88
CA PHE A 556 -16.07 13.29 12.01
C PHE A 556 -16.05 14.27 13.18
N SER A 557 -14.84 14.64 13.61
CA SER A 557 -14.58 15.81 14.45
C SER A 557 -13.46 16.64 13.87
N ASP A 558 -13.62 17.96 13.92
CA ASP A 558 -12.66 18.91 13.37
C ASP A 558 -12.04 19.77 14.48
N ALA A 559 -10.80 19.45 14.85
CA ALA A 559 -10.02 20.24 15.81
C ALA A 559 -9.17 21.33 15.13
N ILE A 560 -9.17 21.40 13.80
CA ILE A 560 -8.35 22.31 13.00
C ILE A 560 -9.17 23.53 12.55
N GLY A 561 -10.44 23.33 12.18
CA GLY A 561 -11.33 24.37 11.68
C GLY A 561 -11.30 24.50 10.15
N PHE A 562 -11.34 23.36 9.45
CA PHE A 562 -11.50 23.33 7.99
C PHE A 562 -12.80 24.01 7.56
N ARG A 563 -12.72 24.79 6.48
CA ARG A 563 -13.87 25.58 6.00
C ARG A 563 -14.76 24.83 5.02
N LEU A 564 -14.21 23.81 4.35
CA LEU A 564 -14.87 23.07 3.27
C LEU A 564 -14.81 21.57 3.55
N VAL A 565 -15.62 21.10 4.49
CA VAL A 565 -15.83 19.66 4.73
C VAL A 565 -17.18 19.27 4.10
N ALA A 566 -17.15 18.36 3.13
CA ALA A 566 -18.34 17.79 2.53
C ALA A 566 -18.53 16.36 3.05
N GLU A 567 -19.63 16.14 3.76
CA GLU A 567 -20.04 14.86 4.32
C GLU A 567 -21.40 14.49 3.69
N ALA A 568 -21.48 13.34 3.03
CA ALA A 568 -22.68 12.93 2.30
C ALA A 568 -22.78 11.41 2.18
N ASN A 569 -23.98 10.86 2.19
CA ASN A 569 -24.26 9.45 1.86
C ASN A 569 -23.44 8.41 2.65
N ASN A 570 -23.00 8.72 3.87
CA ASN A 570 -22.34 7.75 4.74
C ASN A 570 -23.38 6.93 5.52
N LEU A 571 -23.21 5.61 5.53
CA LEU A 571 -24.04 4.70 6.31
C LEU A 571 -23.46 4.60 7.71
N VAL A 572 -24.22 4.99 8.74
CA VAL A 572 -23.84 4.83 10.15
C VAL A 572 -24.57 3.63 10.76
N HIS A 573 -23.82 2.77 11.44
CA HIS A 573 -24.34 1.59 12.15
C HIS A 573 -23.68 1.44 13.53
N GLU A 574 -24.39 1.81 14.58
CA GLU A 574 -23.91 1.74 15.98
C GLU A 574 -24.91 0.93 16.83
N PRO A 575 -24.90 -0.41 16.76
CA PRO A 575 -25.91 -1.24 17.43
C PRO A 575 -25.71 -1.35 18.95
N ASN A 576 -24.49 -1.11 19.46
CA ASN A 576 -24.10 -1.44 20.84
C ASN A 576 -24.06 -0.23 21.81
N ILE A 577 -24.34 0.98 21.33
CA ILE A 577 -24.48 2.17 22.19
C ILE A 577 -25.80 2.11 22.98
N GLU A 578 -25.91 2.89 24.07
CA GLU A 578 -27.07 2.86 24.98
C GLU A 578 -28.42 2.99 24.26
N THR A 579 -28.51 3.88 23.27
CA THR A 579 -29.63 3.96 22.33
C THR A 579 -29.12 3.64 20.93
N PRO A 580 -29.34 2.41 20.41
CA PRO A 580 -28.79 1.98 19.13
C PRO A 580 -29.07 2.98 18.01
N ASN A 581 -28.03 3.36 17.28
CA ASN A 581 -28.11 4.26 16.13
C ASN A 581 -27.91 3.45 14.84
N THR A 582 -29.00 2.85 14.35
CA THR A 582 -29.00 1.98 13.17
C THR A 582 -30.05 2.41 12.14
N PRO A 583 -30.03 3.67 11.65
CA PRO A 583 -31.10 4.25 10.83
C PRO A 583 -31.29 3.56 9.47
N TYR A 584 -30.27 2.80 9.04
CA TYR A 584 -30.22 2.11 7.75
C TYR A 584 -30.44 0.60 7.82
N ALA A 585 -30.85 0.06 8.97
CA ALA A 585 -31.22 -1.35 9.07
C ALA A 585 -32.46 -1.69 8.21
N PRO A 586 -32.64 -2.95 7.76
CA PRO A 586 -31.76 -4.11 7.98
C PRO A 586 -30.51 -4.11 7.10
N LEU A 587 -29.40 -4.60 7.66
CA LEU A 587 -28.13 -4.86 6.96
C LEU A 587 -27.81 -6.34 7.08
N VAL A 588 -27.15 -6.92 6.08
CA VAL A 588 -26.49 -8.21 6.21
C VAL A 588 -25.03 -7.97 6.53
N GLU A 589 -24.54 -8.71 7.52
CA GLU A 589 -23.14 -8.78 7.87
C GLU A 589 -22.50 -9.97 7.16
N ILE A 590 -21.48 -9.71 6.34
CA ILE A 590 -20.72 -10.73 5.62
C ILE A 590 -19.29 -10.68 6.16
N PRO A 591 -18.80 -11.72 6.87
CA PRO A 591 -17.42 -11.76 7.34
C PRO A 591 -16.42 -11.54 6.20
N ALA A 592 -15.51 -10.58 6.38
CA ALA A 592 -14.51 -10.21 5.37
C ALA A 592 -13.20 -10.97 5.57
N PHE A 593 -12.67 -10.96 6.80
CA PHE A 593 -11.47 -11.69 7.21
C PHE A 593 -11.42 -11.84 8.73
N SER A 594 -10.47 -12.62 9.23
CA SER A 594 -10.24 -12.74 10.67
C SER A 594 -9.29 -11.66 11.18
N CYS A 595 -9.72 -10.89 12.19
CA CYS A 595 -8.84 -9.94 12.87
C CYS A 595 -7.69 -10.64 13.61
N ARG A 596 -6.53 -9.99 13.64
CA ARG A 596 -5.26 -10.54 14.17
C ARG A 596 -4.92 -10.07 15.56
N TYR A 597 -5.47 -8.96 16.05
CA TYR A 597 -5.09 -8.41 17.34
C TYR A 597 -5.62 -9.27 18.50
N ILE A 598 -4.77 -10.12 19.08
CA ILE A 598 -5.15 -11.11 20.09
C ILE A 598 -5.27 -10.57 21.52
N GLY A 599 -4.93 -9.30 21.76
CA GLY A 599 -4.92 -8.69 23.09
C GLY A 599 -3.71 -7.81 23.32
N TYR A 600 -3.61 -7.27 24.54
CA TYR A 600 -2.55 -6.32 24.89
C TYR A 600 -1.47 -6.97 25.77
N ARG A 601 -0.20 -6.66 25.50
CA ARG A 601 0.95 -6.91 26.38
C ARG A 601 2.07 -5.94 26.04
N ASP A 602 2.84 -5.52 27.02
CA ASP A 602 4.08 -4.76 26.82
C ASP A 602 5.12 -5.19 27.86
N GLU A 603 6.22 -4.45 27.99
CA GLU A 603 7.33 -4.83 28.87
C GLU A 603 6.96 -4.84 30.38
N LYS A 604 5.81 -4.25 30.75
CA LYS A 604 5.32 -4.13 32.14
C LYS A 604 3.96 -4.78 32.36
N THR A 605 3.22 -5.03 31.28
CA THR A 605 1.83 -5.45 31.30
C THR A 605 1.75 -6.90 30.83
N PRO A 606 1.37 -7.84 31.71
CA PRO A 606 1.08 -9.21 31.30
C PRO A 606 0.02 -9.25 30.19
N PHE A 607 0.01 -10.34 29.43
CA PHE A 607 -0.97 -10.51 28.36
C PHE A 607 -2.42 -10.50 28.87
N ASP A 608 -3.23 -9.61 28.30
CA ASP A 608 -4.65 -9.47 28.57
C ASP A 608 -5.46 -9.55 27.27
N ALA A 609 -6.14 -10.69 27.10
CA ALA A 609 -6.98 -10.98 25.95
C ALA A 609 -8.32 -10.20 25.96
N THR A 610 -8.66 -9.49 27.04
CA THR A 610 -9.87 -8.66 27.11
C THR A 610 -9.84 -7.52 26.10
N TYR A 611 -8.64 -7.12 25.68
CA TYR A 611 -8.39 -6.09 24.67
C TYR A 611 -8.24 -6.65 23.24
N ALA A 612 -8.47 -7.95 23.04
CA ALA A 612 -8.43 -8.57 21.72
C ALA A 612 -9.53 -7.98 20.82
N THR A 613 -9.20 -7.76 19.55
CA THR A 613 -10.20 -7.49 18.52
C THR A 613 -10.94 -8.79 18.23
N PRO A 614 -12.28 -8.87 18.38
CA PRO A 614 -13.04 -10.06 18.03
C PRO A 614 -12.75 -10.47 16.59
N VAL A 615 -12.54 -11.77 16.38
CA VAL A 615 -12.08 -12.33 15.10
C VAL A 615 -13.01 -11.99 13.94
N ASP A 616 -14.30 -11.77 14.21
CA ASP A 616 -15.36 -11.45 13.26
C ASP A 616 -15.63 -9.95 13.10
N SER A 617 -14.87 -9.07 13.76
CA SER A 617 -15.09 -7.62 13.68
C SER A 617 -14.92 -7.07 12.26
N ALA A 618 -14.10 -7.71 11.43
CA ALA A 618 -13.94 -7.33 10.03
C ALA A 618 -15.04 -7.97 9.18
N ALA A 619 -16.07 -7.20 8.88
CA ALA A 619 -17.16 -7.61 8.01
C ALA A 619 -17.49 -6.55 6.96
N LEU A 620 -18.38 -6.92 6.05
CA LEU A 620 -19.05 -6.03 5.12
C LEU A 620 -20.51 -5.90 5.55
N TRP A 621 -21.00 -4.67 5.64
CA TRP A 621 -22.40 -4.39 6.00
C TRP A 621 -23.13 -3.91 4.77
N VAL A 622 -23.89 -4.83 4.16
CA VAL A 622 -24.61 -4.59 2.91
C VAL A 622 -26.08 -4.30 3.23
N PRO A 623 -26.65 -3.20 2.70
CA PRO A 623 -28.08 -2.94 2.80
C PRO A 623 -28.92 -4.13 2.30
N GLN A 624 -29.96 -4.53 3.03
CA GLN A 624 -30.91 -5.54 2.57
C GLN A 624 -32.21 -4.91 2.06
N LEU A 625 -33.04 -5.71 1.37
CA LEU A 625 -34.38 -5.28 0.99
C LEU A 625 -35.15 -4.77 2.22
N GLY A 626 -35.68 -3.55 2.12
CA GLY A 626 -36.34 -2.85 3.22
C GLY A 626 -35.44 -1.88 3.98
N SER A 627 -34.12 -1.88 3.73
CA SER A 627 -33.21 -0.86 4.23
C SER A 627 -33.55 0.50 3.63
N SER A 628 -33.55 1.54 4.47
CA SER A 628 -33.69 2.92 4.05
C SER A 628 -32.45 3.46 3.32
N ALA A 629 -31.34 2.72 3.29
CA ALA A 629 -30.14 3.11 2.53
C ALA A 629 -30.30 2.89 1.02
N LEU A 630 -31.17 1.96 0.60
CA LEU A 630 -31.32 1.59 -0.81
C LEU A 630 -31.86 2.74 -1.65
N GLY A 631 -31.09 3.16 -2.65
CA GLY A 631 -31.47 4.26 -3.55
C GLY A 631 -31.64 5.62 -2.87
N ALA A 632 -31.02 5.80 -1.70
CA ALA A 632 -31.20 6.99 -0.86
C ALA A 632 -30.02 7.98 -0.92
N ALA A 633 -28.96 7.69 -1.68
CA ALA A 633 -27.85 8.62 -1.87
C ALA A 633 -28.24 9.70 -2.89
N LEU A 634 -29.08 10.65 -2.45
CA LEU A 634 -29.70 11.68 -3.31
C LEU A 634 -28.96 13.03 -3.29
N VAL A 635 -27.85 13.12 -2.55
CA VAL A 635 -27.09 14.36 -2.36
C VAL A 635 -25.66 14.19 -2.84
N GLN A 636 -25.11 15.22 -3.47
CA GLN A 636 -23.70 15.23 -3.89
C GLN A 636 -22.79 15.62 -2.71
N PRO A 637 -21.55 15.12 -2.63
CA PRO A 637 -20.95 14.15 -3.53
C PRO A 637 -21.47 12.72 -3.31
N ASP A 638 -21.64 11.98 -4.39
CA ASP A 638 -21.86 10.55 -4.38
C ASP A 638 -20.76 9.81 -5.16
N ALA A 639 -20.55 8.54 -4.79
CA ALA A 639 -19.78 7.63 -5.61
C ALA A 639 -20.74 6.98 -6.62
N SER A 640 -20.23 6.70 -7.81
CA SER A 640 -20.91 5.99 -8.90
C SER A 640 -20.36 4.57 -9.04
N VAL A 641 -19.30 4.25 -8.30
CA VAL A 641 -18.87 2.87 -8.05
C VAL A 641 -18.96 2.55 -6.56
N ASP A 642 -19.15 1.28 -6.23
CA ASP A 642 -19.15 0.77 -4.85
C ASP A 642 -17.75 0.33 -4.38
N PHE A 643 -17.68 -0.20 -3.16
CA PHE A 643 -16.50 -0.80 -2.54
C PHE A 643 -15.77 -1.79 -3.46
N ARG A 644 -16.53 -2.65 -4.15
CA ARG A 644 -16.04 -3.69 -5.06
C ARG A 644 -15.56 -3.09 -6.38
N GLY A 645 -15.98 -1.86 -6.69
CA GLY A 645 -15.77 -1.19 -7.98
C GLY A 645 -16.88 -1.43 -8.98
N ALA A 646 -18.00 -2.02 -8.54
CA ALA A 646 -19.20 -2.16 -9.34
C ALA A 646 -19.79 -0.78 -9.59
N LEU A 647 -20.35 -0.52 -10.78
CA LEU A 647 -21.23 0.64 -10.93
C LEU A 647 -22.41 0.52 -9.97
N ARG A 648 -22.82 1.66 -9.42
CA ARG A 648 -24.00 1.75 -8.56
C ARG A 648 -25.25 2.00 -9.41
N PRO A 649 -26.41 1.51 -8.96
CA PRO A 649 -27.69 1.86 -9.59
C PRO A 649 -27.99 3.34 -9.44
N GLU A 650 -28.95 3.84 -10.23
CA GLU A 650 -29.45 5.21 -10.13
C GLU A 650 -30.90 5.23 -9.61
N PRO A 651 -31.19 5.82 -8.43
CA PRO A 651 -30.24 6.45 -7.52
C PRO A 651 -29.36 5.43 -6.74
N PRO A 652 -28.14 5.82 -6.32
CA PRO A 652 -27.23 4.96 -5.57
C PRO A 652 -27.69 4.74 -4.12
N SER A 653 -27.17 3.70 -3.46
CA SER A 653 -27.42 3.48 -2.03
C SER A 653 -26.46 4.28 -1.15
N ILE A 654 -26.92 4.62 0.06
CA ILE A 654 -26.07 5.17 1.14
C ILE A 654 -25.11 4.07 1.63
N GLY A 655 -23.86 4.44 1.92
CA GLY A 655 -22.82 3.50 2.36
C GLY A 655 -21.95 2.97 1.23
N ALA A 656 -21.00 2.10 1.57
CA ALA A 656 -19.94 1.63 0.68
C ALA A 656 -20.38 0.55 -0.32
N LEU A 657 -21.46 -0.18 -0.05
CA LEU A 657 -21.88 -1.35 -0.82
C LEU A 657 -23.33 -1.21 -1.31
N GLU A 658 -23.61 -1.83 -2.45
CA GLU A 658 -24.95 -1.98 -3.01
C GLU A 658 -25.52 -3.36 -2.65
N ALA A 659 -26.86 -3.43 -2.53
CA ALA A 659 -27.54 -4.72 -2.47
C ALA A 659 -27.40 -5.48 -3.79
N ASP A 660 -27.44 -6.81 -3.66
CA ASP A 660 -27.15 -7.76 -4.72
C ASP A 660 -28.32 -8.08 -5.66
#